data_AF-A0A4Y9YNZ8-F1
#
_entry.id   AF-A0A4Y9YNZ8-F1
#
_cell.length_a   1.000
_cell.length_b   1.000
_cell.length_c   1.000
_cell.angle_alpha   90.00
_cell.angle_beta   90.00
_cell.angle_gamma   90.00
#
_symmetry.space_group_name_H-M   'P 1'
#
loop_
_entity.id
_entity.type
_entity.pdbx_description
1 polymer ?
#
loop_
_entity_poly.entity_id
_entity_poly.type
_entity_poly.pdbx_seq_one_letter_code
_entity_poly.pdbx_strand_id
1 'polypeptide(L)'
;MASTSTSTSPTDLCAQWTALADENITTNKVDELLRPVSNDLWVAAACTDRVLEDATTQKSVLGLGIERTASTLKRAHEAYFRPSPYQGDESPEDESAKDSTAEGEAQDGQARHASLVSHFRDEPTDAQLCRIRAVLLDRLDRLSTFLEICKEAPPRATEETVDEDWEDDPWADEANDTTAEPSSSTVEPPLPLSTFLTTDLLHLACLLASLEHASALRILMNRHGHHLWPYRFSIIDCIPEHALATEFRGVLPVYDPSDDKEQRPDPDPWRTEPDFSESATLSAALADAEVPLKFSLLAPVTTDLPTRTGPLSSQDLATWYQDRIDLIVSSTGMVDAALLLVQHAASQGLPGLDEVGEELSLLSRLVYDAPSAPADADEDWTLDRWRSMEPSAVVRAYLAHSTPETVAKDISRLVMPYLFVLESRAERAGTPDPSLPRRLLYGYILNAPLEIVAAIFEASKPTLPPAQRLIRNDEDIARLALACLYGSDSLDEWSIMSRIFECLPAWDTANDEDEADEADTTIASLGAFVIPSTTRPRATPTDLMLFFQPLPSSALSRALDVLDVHLESGEILARWEVPAPLRWFLQSNGSIAEQRSWANRMARRAGGTDRLETQEDWEWLLEDMLKLSESGDSGAWSALCLLSEDDIVRIYFSGLLSTGRFDIAKRLLHSSGISVSLEPSVIEDICLTCSQEFYDNASSGNYHFGDMKLAYDCLDIPAPSDRITRDKEFIEATTRLCSFNLMSRPGIPITPLEIRLTKDRLSLVSRVLSSNSDAFKHTQVILDLVHKLGFRGDVVAEAKTMAMLVESAVQAEDFTRAFETSQSMIDTVLNLRSTVPSGLHDSNVDEASEVCWVACYQLGRHPEFEDVQKKLTLLGRALELCPADRMADVLAIWHRSEDEDLEQRRARLENRRKGGRTVHARKRAPTEHDPVASLAARLQHLRMPDFQIPHSPLTGAEDAAALAGKAFNRVAANFPFTVGNRGRTLTGENANGWSSREGSRAREDGPDVSVQASRVLQAGIGWLLGGDDDA
;
A
#
# COMPACT_ATOMS: atom_id res chain seq x y z
N MET A 1 106.62 17.97 -27.45
CA MET A 1 107.55 16.98 -26.86
C MET A 1 106.72 16.04 -25.99
N ALA A 2 106.89 14.74 -26.20
CA ALA A 2 106.37 13.59 -25.45
C ALA A 2 104.85 13.36 -25.41
N SER A 3 104.34 12.76 -26.49
CA SER A 3 103.17 11.88 -26.48
C SER A 3 103.47 10.63 -25.64
N THR A 4 102.64 10.33 -24.64
CA THR A 4 102.64 9.04 -23.93
C THR A 4 101.40 8.28 -24.35
N SER A 5 101.56 7.44 -25.38
CA SER A 5 100.62 6.40 -25.76
C SER A 5 100.77 5.21 -24.80
N THR A 6 99.95 5.16 -23.76
CA THR A 6 99.75 3.94 -22.98
C THR A 6 98.94 2.96 -23.83
N SER A 7 99.61 1.92 -24.34
CA SER A 7 98.95 0.73 -24.89
C SER A 7 98.34 -0.07 -23.74
N THR A 8 97.07 0.22 -23.43
CA THR A 8 96.26 -0.61 -22.52
C THR A 8 96.10 -2.00 -23.13
N SER A 9 96.31 -3.04 -22.32
CA SER A 9 96.16 -4.43 -22.78
C SER A 9 94.67 -4.74 -23.02
N PRO A 10 94.31 -5.59 -23.99
CA PRO A 10 92.90 -5.94 -24.27
C PRO A 10 92.20 -6.57 -23.05
N THR A 11 92.94 -7.25 -22.17
CA THR A 11 92.45 -7.78 -20.90
C THR A 11 92.04 -6.71 -19.90
N ASP A 12 92.70 -5.55 -19.89
CA ASP A 12 92.34 -4.43 -19.00
C ASP A 12 91.07 -3.73 -19.48
N LEU A 13 90.88 -3.58 -20.80
CA LEU A 13 89.69 -2.96 -21.38
C LEU A 13 88.43 -3.80 -21.10
N CYS A 14 88.54 -5.13 -21.21
CA CYS A 14 87.44 -6.04 -20.88
C CYS A 14 87.01 -5.95 -19.41
N ALA A 15 87.98 -5.89 -18.48
CA ALA A 15 87.71 -5.75 -17.05
C ALA A 15 87.06 -4.39 -16.72
N GLN A 16 87.51 -3.32 -17.39
CA GLN A 16 86.93 -1.98 -17.25
C GLN A 16 85.46 -1.93 -17.71
N TRP A 17 85.13 -2.59 -18.84
CA TRP A 17 83.75 -2.70 -19.32
C TRP A 17 82.84 -3.47 -18.34
N THR A 18 83.31 -4.58 -17.78
CA THR A 18 82.52 -5.36 -16.82
C THR A 18 82.30 -4.64 -15.49
N ALA A 19 83.22 -3.76 -15.08
CA ALA A 19 83.12 -3.01 -13.82
C ALA A 19 82.29 -1.72 -13.92
N LEU A 20 81.95 -1.27 -15.13
CA LEU A 20 81.11 -0.09 -15.36
C LEU A 20 79.66 -0.37 -14.96
N ALA A 21 79.06 0.56 -14.20
CA ALA A 21 77.62 0.58 -13.95
C ALA A 21 76.88 1.10 -15.19
N ASP A 22 75.66 0.60 -15.43
CA ASP A 22 74.88 0.87 -16.65
C ASP A 22 74.62 2.37 -16.88
N GLU A 23 74.33 3.13 -15.82
CA GLU A 23 74.11 4.59 -15.84
C GLU A 23 75.32 5.39 -16.37
N ASN A 24 76.52 4.81 -16.28
CA ASN A 24 77.76 5.47 -16.67
C ASN A 24 78.18 5.12 -18.10
N ILE A 25 77.44 4.29 -18.82
CA ILE A 25 77.79 3.88 -20.19
C ILE A 25 77.31 4.95 -21.17
N THR A 26 78.23 5.51 -21.94
CA THR A 26 77.95 6.53 -22.97
C THR A 26 78.45 6.06 -24.33
N THR A 27 78.00 6.69 -25.41
CA THR A 27 78.41 6.35 -26.79
C THR A 27 79.92 6.41 -26.96
N ASN A 28 80.57 7.41 -26.35
CA ASN A 28 82.03 7.55 -26.34
C ASN A 28 82.72 6.37 -25.64
N LYS A 29 82.17 5.88 -24.51
CA LYS A 29 82.75 4.74 -23.80
C LYS A 29 82.57 3.42 -24.55
N VAL A 30 81.50 3.27 -25.33
CA VAL A 30 81.32 2.13 -26.25
C VAL A 30 82.46 2.13 -27.27
N ASP A 31 82.76 3.28 -27.88
CA ASP A 31 83.85 3.41 -28.85
C ASP A 31 85.25 3.24 -28.22
N GLU A 32 85.48 3.76 -27.01
CA GLU A 32 86.78 3.68 -26.32
C GLU A 32 87.10 2.29 -25.76
N LEU A 33 86.10 1.57 -25.25
CA LEU A 33 86.31 0.33 -24.47
C LEU A 33 86.00 -0.95 -25.25
N LEU A 34 84.97 -0.94 -26.11
CA LEU A 34 84.57 -2.15 -26.85
C LEU A 34 85.21 -2.21 -28.24
N ARG A 35 85.29 -1.09 -28.95
CA ARG A 35 85.78 -1.07 -30.35
C ARG A 35 87.24 -1.52 -30.52
N PRO A 36 88.19 -1.25 -29.59
CA PRO A 36 89.59 -1.68 -29.72
C PRO A 36 89.81 -3.18 -29.45
N VAL A 37 88.83 -3.90 -28.89
CA VAL A 37 88.96 -5.32 -28.54
C VAL A 37 88.89 -6.19 -29.81
N SER A 38 89.83 -7.12 -29.97
CA SER A 38 89.94 -7.98 -31.16
C SER A 38 89.10 -9.26 -31.12
N ASN A 39 88.61 -9.65 -29.93
CA ASN A 39 87.81 -10.87 -29.76
C ASN A 39 86.33 -10.59 -30.07
N ASP A 40 85.92 -10.89 -31.30
CA ASP A 40 84.56 -10.61 -31.77
C ASP A 40 83.47 -11.34 -30.94
N LEU A 41 83.72 -12.57 -30.47
CA LEU A 41 82.78 -13.32 -29.61
C LEU A 41 82.59 -12.64 -28.25
N TRP A 42 83.68 -12.17 -27.64
CA TRP A 42 83.58 -11.46 -26.36
C TRP A 42 82.86 -10.12 -26.51
N VAL A 43 83.19 -9.34 -27.55
CA VAL A 43 82.55 -8.04 -27.81
C VAL A 43 81.05 -8.23 -28.11
N ALA A 44 80.69 -9.17 -28.99
CA ALA A 44 79.29 -9.44 -29.31
C ALA A 44 78.50 -9.94 -28.10
N ALA A 45 79.10 -10.79 -27.24
CA ALA A 45 78.49 -11.22 -25.99
C ALA A 45 78.31 -10.04 -25.01
N ALA A 46 79.31 -9.17 -24.88
CA ALA A 46 79.24 -7.97 -24.03
C ALA A 46 78.18 -6.97 -24.50
N CYS A 47 77.99 -6.82 -25.82
CA CYS A 47 76.91 -6.04 -26.41
C CYS A 47 75.52 -6.66 -26.17
N THR A 48 75.45 -7.99 -26.00
CA THR A 48 74.19 -8.71 -25.75
C THR A 48 73.85 -8.76 -24.26
N ASP A 49 74.83 -8.68 -23.37
CA ASP A 49 74.63 -8.77 -21.93
C ASP A 49 74.05 -7.46 -21.33
N ARG A 50 74.47 -6.30 -21.86
CA ARG A 50 74.04 -4.98 -21.37
C ARG A 50 72.72 -4.53 -22.00
N VAL A 51 71.78 -4.11 -21.15
CA VAL A 51 70.50 -3.49 -21.55
C VAL A 51 70.42 -2.13 -20.85
N LEU A 52 70.50 -1.06 -21.64
CA LEU A 52 70.57 0.33 -21.16
C LEU A 52 69.23 1.04 -21.37
N GLU A 53 68.93 2.01 -20.50
CA GLU A 53 67.70 2.82 -20.60
C GLU A 53 67.81 3.95 -21.63
N ASP A 54 69.01 4.46 -21.91
CA ASP A 54 69.20 5.46 -22.95
C ASP A 54 69.19 4.80 -24.35
N ALA A 55 68.17 5.11 -25.14
CA ALA A 55 67.98 4.53 -26.46
C ALA A 55 69.14 4.84 -27.44
N THR A 56 69.83 5.98 -27.27
CA THR A 56 70.93 6.36 -28.16
C THR A 56 72.18 5.53 -27.90
N THR A 57 72.55 5.32 -26.63
CA THR A 57 73.62 4.41 -26.23
C THR A 57 73.27 2.95 -26.53
N GLN A 58 72.04 2.51 -26.23
CA GLN A 58 71.60 1.15 -26.54
C GLN A 58 71.69 0.85 -28.04
N LYS A 59 71.33 1.80 -28.92
CA LYS A 59 71.50 1.67 -30.37
C LYS A 59 72.97 1.52 -30.79
N SER A 60 73.88 2.26 -30.14
CA SER A 60 75.32 2.16 -30.40
C SER A 60 75.87 0.78 -30.00
N VAL A 61 75.46 0.26 -28.83
CA VAL A 61 75.87 -1.06 -28.33
C VAL A 61 75.39 -2.19 -29.26
N LEU A 62 74.11 -2.16 -29.67
CA LEU A 62 73.55 -3.15 -30.59
C LEU A 62 74.22 -3.08 -31.97
N GLY A 63 74.43 -1.87 -32.50
CA GLY A 63 75.08 -1.65 -33.79
C GLY A 63 76.49 -2.22 -33.84
N LEU A 64 77.30 -2.00 -32.79
CA LEU A 64 78.65 -2.57 -32.70
C LEU A 64 78.65 -4.10 -32.65
N GLY A 65 77.71 -4.71 -31.91
CA GLY A 65 77.57 -6.17 -31.87
C GLY A 65 77.17 -6.77 -33.23
N ILE A 66 76.29 -6.11 -33.97
CA ILE A 66 75.87 -6.53 -35.32
C ILE A 66 77.02 -6.38 -36.32
N GLU A 67 77.82 -5.32 -36.22
CA GLU A 67 79.04 -5.12 -37.04
C GLU A 67 80.03 -6.28 -36.81
N ARG A 68 80.25 -6.66 -35.55
CA ARG A 68 81.21 -7.71 -35.15
C ARG A 68 80.79 -9.12 -35.56
N THR A 69 79.49 -9.38 -35.63
CA THR A 69 78.94 -10.69 -36.05
C THR A 69 78.85 -10.86 -37.57
N ALA A 70 79.05 -9.79 -38.36
CA ALA A 70 78.84 -9.81 -39.81
C ALA A 70 79.78 -10.76 -40.57
N SER A 71 81.03 -10.91 -40.10
CA SER A 71 82.01 -11.80 -40.75
C SER A 71 81.66 -13.28 -40.56
N THR A 72 81.14 -13.64 -39.38
CA THR A 72 80.65 -14.98 -39.07
C THR A 72 79.44 -15.34 -39.92
N LEU A 73 78.49 -14.42 -40.11
CA LEU A 73 77.32 -14.71 -40.94
C LEU A 73 77.73 -15.05 -42.38
N LYS A 74 78.72 -14.35 -42.94
CA LYS A 74 79.27 -14.65 -44.26
C LYS A 74 79.86 -16.06 -44.32
N ARG A 75 80.64 -16.46 -43.31
CA ARG A 75 81.21 -17.82 -43.21
C ARG A 75 80.12 -18.90 -43.09
N ALA A 76 79.10 -18.67 -42.27
CA ALA A 76 77.97 -19.59 -42.13
C ALA A 76 77.16 -19.70 -43.43
N HIS A 77 76.94 -18.59 -44.12
CA HIS A 77 76.28 -18.55 -45.43
C HIS A 77 77.12 -19.28 -46.49
N GLU A 78 78.43 -19.05 -46.53
CA GLU A 78 79.37 -19.78 -47.42
C GLU A 78 79.39 -21.29 -47.12
N ALA A 79 79.28 -21.70 -45.84
CA ALA A 79 79.19 -23.10 -45.45
C ALA A 79 77.87 -23.76 -45.89
N TYR A 80 76.77 -23.02 -45.85
CA TYR A 80 75.46 -23.48 -46.32
C TYR A 80 75.42 -23.69 -47.84
N PHE A 81 76.09 -22.84 -48.61
CA PHE A 81 76.19 -22.97 -50.08
C PHE A 81 77.43 -23.75 -50.55
N ARG A 82 78.19 -24.36 -49.64
CA ARG A 82 79.39 -25.12 -50.02
C ARG A 82 78.97 -26.40 -50.77
N PRO A 83 79.42 -26.63 -52.00
CA PRO A 83 79.12 -27.84 -52.73
C PRO A 83 79.71 -29.07 -52.02
N SER A 84 78.90 -30.13 -51.90
CA SER A 84 79.31 -31.37 -51.23
C SER A 84 80.57 -31.98 -51.87
N PRO A 85 81.58 -32.41 -51.08
CA PRO A 85 82.81 -33.00 -51.61
C PRO A 85 82.63 -34.39 -52.26
N TYR A 86 81.39 -34.90 -52.37
CA TYR A 86 81.05 -36.15 -53.06
C TYR A 86 80.43 -35.93 -54.46
N GLN A 87 80.85 -34.90 -55.19
CA GLN A 87 80.77 -34.90 -56.67
C GLN A 87 82.18 -35.06 -57.22
N GLY A 88 82.61 -36.32 -57.33
CA GLY A 88 83.83 -36.68 -58.05
C GLY A 88 83.61 -36.55 -59.55
N ASP A 89 84.47 -35.75 -60.18
CA ASP A 89 85.13 -35.98 -61.47
C ASP A 89 84.31 -36.66 -62.59
N GLU A 90 83.58 -35.87 -63.38
CA GLU A 90 83.38 -36.17 -64.80
C GLU A 90 83.55 -34.90 -65.65
N SER A 91 84.23 -35.08 -66.79
CA SER A 91 84.72 -34.05 -67.71
C SER A 91 83.60 -33.32 -68.48
N PRO A 92 83.88 -32.15 -69.11
CA PRO A 92 82.83 -31.25 -69.59
C PRO A 92 82.46 -31.50 -71.05
N GLU A 93 81.58 -32.45 -71.34
CA GLU A 93 80.89 -32.55 -72.64
C GLU A 93 79.49 -33.18 -72.45
N ASP A 94 78.47 -32.35 -72.25
CA ASP A 94 77.17 -32.40 -72.94
C ASP A 94 76.11 -31.55 -72.23
N GLU A 95 75.63 -30.51 -72.91
CA GLU A 95 74.38 -29.84 -72.59
C GLU A 95 73.21 -30.81 -72.85
N SER A 96 72.48 -31.22 -71.81
CA SER A 96 71.03 -31.43 -71.90
C SER A 96 70.35 -31.62 -70.54
N ALA A 97 69.30 -30.81 -70.34
CA ALA A 97 68.12 -31.02 -69.50
C ALA A 97 68.25 -31.90 -68.22
N LYS A 98 68.22 -31.26 -67.05
CA LYS A 98 67.79 -31.89 -65.79
C LYS A 98 66.43 -31.34 -65.36
N ASP A 99 65.41 -32.19 -65.45
CA ASP A 99 64.14 -32.04 -64.74
C ASP A 99 64.40 -31.99 -63.22
N SER A 100 63.99 -30.91 -62.57
CA SER A 100 64.01 -30.74 -61.11
C SER A 100 62.86 -31.52 -60.47
N THR A 101 63.13 -32.74 -60.04
CA THR A 101 62.19 -33.51 -59.19
C THR A 101 62.27 -33.02 -57.74
N ALA A 102 61.12 -32.94 -57.05
CA ALA A 102 61.01 -32.49 -55.65
C ALA A 102 61.89 -33.30 -54.66
N GLU A 103 62.23 -34.55 -55.01
CA GLU A 103 63.16 -35.39 -54.25
C GLU A 103 64.62 -34.89 -54.33
N GLY A 104 65.02 -34.28 -55.45
CA GLY A 104 66.37 -33.72 -55.63
C GLY A 104 66.59 -32.42 -54.86
N GLU A 105 65.57 -31.56 -54.79
CA GLU A 105 65.62 -30.32 -53.98
C GLU A 105 65.60 -30.62 -52.47
N ALA A 106 64.86 -31.64 -52.04
CA ALA A 106 64.86 -32.09 -50.65
C ALA A 106 66.20 -32.70 -50.22
N GLN A 107 66.83 -33.50 -51.09
CA GLN A 107 68.17 -34.05 -50.84
C GLN A 107 69.26 -32.97 -50.82
N ASP A 108 69.18 -31.98 -51.70
CA ASP A 108 70.10 -30.83 -51.72
C ASP A 108 69.93 -29.96 -50.46
N GLY A 109 68.68 -29.68 -50.04
CA GLY A 109 68.40 -28.98 -48.79
C GLY A 109 68.93 -29.71 -47.55
N GLN A 110 68.79 -31.04 -47.50
CA GLN A 110 69.30 -31.85 -46.40
C GLN A 110 70.85 -31.91 -46.39
N ALA A 111 71.49 -31.93 -47.55
CA ALA A 111 72.95 -31.87 -47.67
C ALA A 111 73.51 -30.50 -47.23
N ARG A 112 72.85 -29.40 -47.60
CA ARG A 112 73.20 -28.04 -47.16
C ARG A 112 73.02 -27.86 -45.65
N HIS A 113 71.94 -28.41 -45.09
CA HIS A 113 71.72 -28.47 -43.63
C HIS A 113 72.84 -29.24 -42.91
N ALA A 114 73.20 -30.43 -43.40
CA ALA A 114 74.29 -31.23 -42.82
C ALA A 114 75.66 -30.54 -42.90
N SER A 115 75.95 -29.83 -44.00
CA SER A 115 77.16 -28.99 -44.14
C SER A 115 77.21 -27.90 -43.08
N LEU A 116 76.08 -27.24 -42.83
CA LEU A 116 75.98 -26.18 -41.83
C LEU A 116 76.13 -26.73 -40.39
N VAL A 117 75.52 -27.89 -40.09
CA VAL A 117 75.70 -28.60 -38.81
C VAL A 117 77.17 -28.98 -38.59
N SER A 118 77.85 -29.50 -39.62
CA SER A 118 79.29 -29.82 -39.54
C SER A 118 80.11 -28.58 -39.26
N HIS A 119 79.85 -27.49 -39.97
CA HIS A 119 80.55 -26.22 -39.77
C HIS A 119 80.42 -25.70 -38.33
N PHE A 120 79.22 -25.76 -37.74
CA PHE A 120 79.01 -25.33 -36.36
C PHE A 120 79.66 -26.24 -35.32
N ARG A 121 79.84 -27.54 -35.61
CA ARG A 121 80.60 -28.45 -34.74
C ARG A 121 82.10 -28.18 -34.83
N ASP A 122 82.60 -27.87 -36.02
CA ASP A 122 84.02 -27.54 -36.25
C ASP A 122 84.38 -26.16 -35.68
N GLU A 123 83.48 -25.18 -35.81
CA GLU A 123 83.65 -23.79 -35.35
C GLU A 123 82.51 -23.39 -34.38
N PRO A 124 82.58 -23.81 -33.09
CA PRO A 124 81.51 -23.52 -32.11
C PRO A 124 81.40 -22.03 -31.78
N THR A 125 82.45 -21.24 -32.02
CA THR A 125 82.41 -19.77 -31.87
C THR A 125 81.49 -19.12 -32.89
N ASP A 126 81.45 -19.65 -34.12
CA ASP A 126 80.57 -19.14 -35.18
C ASP A 126 79.11 -19.48 -34.88
N ALA A 127 78.84 -20.66 -34.29
CA ALA A 127 77.50 -21.01 -33.79
C ALA A 127 77.00 -20.03 -32.71
N GLN A 128 77.86 -19.68 -31.75
CA GLN A 128 77.54 -18.70 -30.71
C GLN A 128 77.32 -17.29 -31.27
N LEU A 129 78.18 -16.84 -32.19
CA LEU A 129 78.07 -15.53 -32.85
C LEU A 129 76.82 -15.43 -33.73
N CYS A 130 76.43 -16.48 -34.44
CA CYS A 130 75.16 -16.53 -35.19
C CYS A 130 73.94 -16.40 -34.27
N ARG A 131 73.94 -17.10 -33.12
CA ARG A 131 72.85 -16.97 -32.12
C ARG A 131 72.80 -15.57 -31.51
N ILE A 132 73.96 -15.02 -31.14
CA ILE A 132 74.07 -13.64 -30.63
C ILE A 132 73.55 -12.64 -31.66
N ARG A 133 73.88 -12.82 -32.94
CA ARG A 133 73.39 -11.95 -34.02
C ARG A 133 71.87 -11.92 -34.09
N ALA A 134 71.21 -13.07 -34.03
CA ALA A 134 69.74 -13.13 -34.02
C ALA A 134 69.12 -12.39 -32.81
N VAL A 135 69.71 -12.51 -31.61
CA VAL A 135 69.26 -11.78 -30.41
C VAL A 135 69.47 -10.27 -30.57
N LEU A 136 70.62 -9.84 -31.13
CA LEU A 136 70.92 -8.43 -31.35
C LEU A 136 70.00 -7.79 -32.39
N LEU A 137 69.63 -8.53 -33.44
CA LEU A 137 68.69 -8.07 -34.48
C LEU A 137 67.26 -7.97 -33.94
N ASP A 138 66.77 -8.97 -33.19
CA ASP A 138 65.47 -8.89 -32.50
C ASP A 138 65.40 -7.67 -31.56
N ARG A 139 66.43 -7.45 -30.75
CA ARG A 139 66.50 -6.27 -29.86
C ARG A 139 66.63 -4.95 -30.63
N LEU A 140 67.27 -4.95 -31.81
CA LEU A 140 67.36 -3.75 -32.64
C LEU A 140 65.98 -3.39 -33.19
N ASP A 141 65.23 -4.37 -33.70
CA ASP A 141 63.87 -4.17 -34.21
C ASP A 141 62.91 -3.72 -33.10
N ARG A 142 63.04 -4.28 -31.89
CA ARG A 142 62.31 -3.82 -30.70
C ARG A 142 62.70 -2.39 -30.31
N LEU A 143 64.00 -2.05 -30.31
CA LEU A 143 64.46 -0.70 -30.01
C LEU A 143 63.92 0.32 -31.02
N SER A 144 63.87 -0.02 -32.31
CA SER A 144 63.27 0.86 -33.32
C SER A 144 61.77 1.02 -33.13
N THR A 145 61.05 -0.05 -32.78
CA THR A 145 59.63 0.02 -32.39
C THR A 145 59.45 0.91 -31.16
N PHE A 146 60.26 0.76 -30.12
CA PHE A 146 60.20 1.59 -28.92
C PHE A 146 60.43 3.08 -29.23
N LEU A 147 61.42 3.38 -30.07
CA LEU A 147 61.70 4.75 -30.53
C LEU A 147 60.55 5.34 -31.34
N GLU A 148 59.82 4.53 -32.10
CA GLU A 148 58.61 4.96 -32.81
C GLU A 148 57.46 5.25 -31.84
N ILE A 149 57.26 4.39 -30.83
CA ILE A 149 56.29 4.62 -29.75
C ILE A 149 56.58 5.94 -29.02
N CYS A 150 57.83 6.20 -28.68
CA CYS A 150 58.23 7.44 -28.01
C CYS A 150 58.01 8.70 -28.87
N LYS A 151 58.02 8.58 -30.21
CA LYS A 151 57.77 9.71 -31.11
C LYS A 151 56.29 10.05 -31.22
N GLU A 152 55.42 9.04 -31.12
CA GLU A 152 53.96 9.23 -31.16
C GLU A 152 53.36 9.51 -29.78
N ALA A 153 54.11 9.34 -28.70
CA ALA A 153 53.65 9.64 -27.36
C ALA A 153 53.40 11.16 -27.19
N PRO A 154 52.27 11.56 -26.59
CA PRO A 154 51.95 12.98 -26.40
C PRO A 154 52.96 13.65 -25.46
N PRO A 155 53.33 14.93 -25.70
CA PRO A 155 54.12 15.68 -24.73
C PRO A 155 53.28 15.87 -23.45
N ARG A 156 53.90 15.68 -22.28
CA ARG A 156 53.23 15.87 -20.99
C ARG A 156 52.59 17.27 -20.94
N ALA A 157 51.27 17.34 -20.78
CA ALA A 157 50.66 18.51 -20.18
C ALA A 157 51.21 18.59 -18.76
N THR A 158 52.04 19.60 -18.48
CA THR A 158 52.37 19.93 -17.09
C THR A 158 51.06 20.04 -16.34
N GLU A 159 50.90 19.25 -15.28
CA GLU A 159 49.84 19.44 -14.30
C GLU A 159 49.93 20.89 -13.82
N GLU A 160 49.12 21.77 -14.41
CA GLU A 160 48.73 23.00 -13.75
C GLU A 160 48.05 22.54 -12.48
N THR A 161 48.74 22.79 -11.37
CA THR A 161 48.12 22.85 -10.05
C THR A 161 46.82 23.60 -10.22
N VAL A 162 45.70 22.93 -9.89
CA VAL A 162 44.38 23.54 -9.77
C VAL A 162 44.49 24.62 -8.70
N ASP A 163 44.87 25.82 -9.10
CA ASP A 163 44.64 27.03 -8.34
C ASP A 163 43.15 27.36 -8.51
N GLU A 164 42.47 27.38 -7.37
CA GLU A 164 41.09 27.84 -7.21
C GLU A 164 40.96 29.30 -7.64
N ASP A 165 40.65 29.57 -8.91
CA ASP A 165 40.13 30.87 -9.37
C ASP A 165 39.32 30.68 -10.67
N TRP A 166 38.10 30.15 -10.52
CA TRP A 166 37.06 30.24 -11.55
C TRP A 166 36.24 31.51 -11.36
N GLU A 167 36.77 32.65 -11.81
CA GLU A 167 35.94 33.77 -12.26
C GLU A 167 36.64 34.40 -13.46
N ASP A 168 36.25 34.04 -14.68
CA ASP A 168 36.45 34.96 -15.79
C ASP A 168 35.27 35.01 -16.77
N ASP A 169 34.85 36.25 -16.92
CA ASP A 169 33.69 36.83 -17.57
C ASP A 169 33.88 36.83 -19.10
N PRO A 170 32.93 36.31 -19.90
CA PRO A 170 33.05 36.19 -21.36
C PRO A 170 32.99 37.53 -22.15
N TRP A 171 33.32 38.67 -21.52
CA TRP A 171 33.23 40.01 -22.13
C TRP A 171 34.44 40.94 -21.87
N ALA A 172 35.59 40.44 -21.42
CA ALA A 172 36.79 41.27 -21.29
C ALA A 172 37.58 41.38 -22.62
N ASP A 173 37.67 42.61 -23.14
CA ASP A 173 38.33 42.98 -24.40
C ASP A 173 39.87 42.81 -24.41
N GLU A 174 40.38 42.58 -25.63
CA GLU A 174 41.77 42.42 -26.08
C GLU A 174 42.83 43.30 -25.40
N ALA A 175 43.93 42.69 -24.90
CA ALA A 175 45.33 43.08 -25.18
C ALA A 175 46.34 42.39 -24.24
N ASN A 176 47.05 41.35 -24.70
CA ASN A 176 48.51 41.36 -24.71
C ASN A 176 49.07 40.11 -25.42
N ASP A 177 49.84 40.37 -26.46
CA ASP A 177 50.59 39.40 -27.24
C ASP A 177 52.00 39.29 -26.61
N THR A 178 52.29 38.18 -25.93
CA THR A 178 53.67 37.82 -25.55
C THR A 178 53.95 36.38 -25.94
N THR A 179 54.73 36.27 -27.01
CA THR A 179 55.37 35.07 -27.53
C THR A 179 56.30 34.44 -26.49
N ALA A 180 55.99 33.21 -26.05
CA ALA A 180 56.90 32.34 -25.31
C ALA A 180 57.48 31.27 -26.26
N GLU A 181 58.81 31.18 -26.31
CA GLU A 181 59.56 30.16 -27.05
C GLU A 181 59.41 28.75 -26.42
N PRO A 182 59.52 27.66 -27.20
CA PRO A 182 59.23 26.32 -26.73
C PRO A 182 60.40 25.75 -25.90
N SER A 183 60.17 25.49 -24.62
CA SER A 183 61.03 24.64 -23.80
C SER A 183 60.78 23.17 -24.11
N SER A 184 61.85 22.39 -24.22
CA SER A 184 61.86 20.97 -24.60
C SER A 184 61.07 20.11 -23.62
N SER A 185 59.91 19.60 -24.04
CA SER A 185 59.15 18.59 -23.31
C SER A 185 59.85 17.24 -23.39
N THR A 186 60.24 16.70 -22.23
CA THR A 186 60.70 15.31 -22.10
C THR A 186 59.47 14.40 -22.16
N VAL A 187 59.34 13.64 -23.25
CA VAL A 187 58.32 12.60 -23.42
C VAL A 187 58.70 11.38 -22.58
N GLU A 188 57.82 10.96 -21.67
CA GLU A 188 58.03 9.76 -20.85
C GLU A 188 57.49 8.53 -21.60
N PRO A 189 58.29 7.46 -21.79
CA PRO A 189 57.84 6.27 -22.51
C PRO A 189 56.83 5.46 -21.69
N PRO A 190 55.91 4.72 -22.32
CA PRO A 190 54.88 3.94 -21.62
C PRO A 190 55.46 2.82 -20.74
N LEU A 191 56.66 2.33 -21.07
CA LEU A 191 57.36 1.29 -20.33
C LEU A 191 58.87 1.62 -20.32
N PRO A 192 59.63 1.17 -19.30
CA PRO A 192 61.09 1.22 -19.33
C PRO A 192 61.66 0.48 -20.55
N LEU A 193 62.75 1.00 -21.14
CA LEU A 193 63.36 0.41 -22.33
C LEU A 193 63.89 -0.99 -22.02
N SER A 194 64.44 -1.21 -20.82
CA SER A 194 64.90 -2.53 -20.40
C SER A 194 63.78 -3.57 -20.46
N THR A 195 62.62 -3.25 -19.86
CA THR A 195 61.43 -4.09 -19.89
C THR A 195 60.98 -4.38 -21.32
N PHE A 196 60.97 -3.37 -22.21
CA PHE A 196 60.55 -3.55 -23.60
C PHE A 196 61.47 -4.49 -24.40
N LEU A 197 62.78 -4.48 -24.11
CA LEU A 197 63.77 -5.30 -24.83
C LEU A 197 63.86 -6.73 -24.33
N THR A 198 63.53 -6.99 -23.06
CA THR A 198 63.71 -8.31 -22.43
C THR A 198 62.42 -9.10 -22.25
N THR A 199 61.26 -8.48 -22.42
CA THR A 199 59.96 -9.12 -22.20
C THR A 199 59.41 -9.71 -23.50
N ASP A 200 58.62 -10.77 -23.42
CA ASP A 200 57.97 -11.38 -24.58
C ASP A 200 56.98 -10.41 -25.25
N LEU A 201 56.86 -10.48 -26.58
CA LEU A 201 56.02 -9.55 -27.36
C LEU A 201 54.54 -9.68 -27.02
N LEU A 202 54.06 -10.91 -26.75
CA LEU A 202 52.66 -11.12 -26.37
C LEU A 202 52.37 -10.50 -25.01
N HIS A 203 53.26 -10.69 -24.04
CA HIS A 203 53.11 -10.08 -22.73
C HIS A 203 53.17 -8.55 -22.79
N LEU A 204 54.07 -7.98 -23.61
CA LEU A 204 54.11 -6.53 -23.85
C LEU A 204 52.82 -6.02 -24.48
N ALA A 205 52.25 -6.74 -25.44
CA ALA A 205 50.98 -6.36 -26.06
C ALA A 205 49.81 -6.39 -25.05
N CYS A 206 49.70 -7.46 -24.25
CA CYS A 206 48.69 -7.55 -23.18
C CYS A 206 48.87 -6.46 -22.11
N LEU A 207 50.12 -6.17 -21.72
CA LEU A 207 50.41 -5.11 -20.75
C LEU A 207 50.03 -3.73 -21.30
N LEU A 208 50.42 -3.40 -22.53
CA LEU A 208 50.06 -2.13 -23.17
C LEU A 208 48.54 -1.99 -23.36
N ALA A 209 47.84 -3.09 -23.65
CA ALA A 209 46.37 -3.13 -23.69
C ALA A 209 45.76 -2.81 -22.32
N SER A 210 46.24 -3.46 -21.25
CA SER A 210 45.75 -3.24 -19.88
C SER A 210 46.05 -1.85 -19.31
N LEU A 211 47.08 -1.18 -19.83
CA LEU A 211 47.47 0.18 -19.48
C LEU A 211 46.86 1.24 -20.41
N GLU A 212 45.97 0.83 -21.31
CA GLU A 212 45.27 1.71 -22.25
C GLU A 212 46.16 2.50 -23.23
N HIS A 213 47.37 2.00 -23.52
CA HIS A 213 48.29 2.64 -24.46
C HIS A 213 47.99 2.27 -25.92
N ALA A 214 46.88 2.78 -26.47
CA ALA A 214 46.38 2.43 -27.80
C ALA A 214 47.39 2.66 -28.95
N SER A 215 48.10 3.79 -28.96
CA SER A 215 49.11 4.10 -29.99
C SER A 215 50.29 3.14 -29.94
N ALA A 216 50.80 2.86 -28.73
CA ALA A 216 51.91 1.95 -28.51
C ALA A 216 51.55 0.52 -28.95
N LEU A 217 50.35 0.06 -28.58
CA LEU A 217 49.82 -1.24 -28.96
C LEU A 217 49.67 -1.37 -30.48
N ARG A 218 49.11 -0.36 -31.14
CA ARG A 218 48.96 -0.30 -32.61
C ARG A 218 50.31 -0.40 -33.31
N ILE A 219 51.31 0.36 -32.88
CA ILE A 219 52.67 0.32 -33.46
C ILE A 219 53.27 -1.07 -33.26
N LEU A 220 53.15 -1.65 -32.05
CA LEU A 220 53.66 -2.98 -31.75
C LEU A 220 53.01 -4.05 -32.64
N MET A 221 51.69 -4.02 -32.79
CA MET A 221 50.93 -4.95 -33.65
C MET A 221 51.21 -4.75 -35.15
N ASN A 222 51.49 -3.53 -35.60
CA ASN A 222 51.89 -3.29 -36.99
C ASN A 222 53.30 -3.82 -37.29
N ARG A 223 54.28 -3.49 -36.44
CA ARG A 223 55.69 -3.88 -36.62
C ARG A 223 55.93 -5.37 -36.40
N HIS A 224 55.23 -5.98 -35.44
CA HIS A 224 55.42 -7.38 -35.03
C HIS A 224 54.17 -8.26 -35.29
N GLY A 225 53.31 -7.85 -36.22
CA GLY A 225 51.99 -8.47 -36.44
C GLY A 225 52.01 -9.95 -36.79
N HIS A 226 53.07 -10.43 -37.45
CA HIS A 226 53.24 -11.85 -37.78
C HIS A 226 53.28 -12.76 -36.54
N HIS A 227 53.86 -12.31 -35.43
CA HIS A 227 53.91 -13.05 -34.16
C HIS A 227 52.66 -12.83 -33.30
N LEU A 228 52.06 -11.63 -33.35
CA LEU A 228 50.94 -11.25 -32.47
C LEU A 228 49.56 -11.62 -33.03
N TRP A 229 49.44 -11.77 -34.35
CA TRP A 229 48.16 -12.05 -35.02
C TRP A 229 47.37 -13.24 -34.44
N PRO A 230 47.98 -14.41 -34.12
CA PRO A 230 47.25 -15.53 -33.54
C PRO A 230 46.61 -15.24 -32.19
N TYR A 231 47.08 -14.23 -31.46
CA TYR A 231 46.64 -13.89 -30.10
C TYR A 231 45.84 -12.58 -30.03
N ARG A 232 45.51 -11.97 -31.17
CA ARG A 232 44.88 -10.64 -31.24
C ARG A 232 43.65 -10.47 -30.35
N PHE A 233 42.75 -11.45 -30.29
CA PHE A 233 41.57 -11.38 -29.43
C PHE A 233 41.94 -11.45 -27.95
N SER A 234 42.89 -12.30 -27.56
CA SER A 234 43.40 -12.34 -26.18
C SER A 234 44.09 -11.03 -25.77
N ILE A 235 44.75 -10.35 -26.71
CA ILE A 235 45.35 -9.02 -26.48
C ILE A 235 44.23 -7.97 -26.29
N ILE A 236 43.21 -7.98 -27.15
CA ILE A 236 42.08 -7.05 -27.08
C ILE A 236 41.24 -7.29 -25.82
N ASP A 237 41.08 -8.54 -25.39
CA ASP A 237 40.35 -8.89 -24.17
C ASP A 237 41.02 -8.32 -22.91
N CYS A 238 42.32 -7.99 -22.97
CA CYS A 238 43.06 -7.33 -21.90
C CYS A 238 42.82 -5.81 -21.83
N ILE A 239 42.15 -5.21 -22.82
CA ILE A 239 41.74 -3.81 -22.78
C ILE A 239 40.65 -3.69 -21.70
N PRO A 240 40.74 -2.75 -20.75
CA PRO A 240 39.70 -2.54 -19.75
C PRO A 240 38.33 -2.23 -20.39
N GLU A 241 37.25 -2.67 -19.76
CA GLU A 241 35.90 -2.57 -20.32
C GLU A 241 35.37 -1.13 -20.42
N HIS A 242 35.93 -0.21 -19.64
CA HIS A 242 35.60 1.22 -19.66
C HIS A 242 36.37 2.00 -20.74
N ALA A 243 37.39 1.40 -21.35
CA ALA A 243 38.20 2.06 -22.36
C ALA A 243 37.41 2.31 -23.64
N LEU A 244 37.53 3.50 -24.21
CA LEU A 244 36.73 3.92 -25.36
C LEU A 244 37.19 3.26 -26.66
N ALA A 245 36.27 2.60 -27.38
CA ALA A 245 36.55 1.97 -28.66
C ALA A 245 37.13 2.94 -29.72
N THR A 246 36.89 4.24 -29.58
CA THR A 246 37.44 5.29 -30.45
C THR A 246 38.96 5.38 -30.41
N GLU A 247 39.56 5.10 -29.26
CA GLU A 247 41.02 5.17 -29.07
C GLU A 247 41.69 3.93 -29.64
N PHE A 248 41.04 2.76 -29.54
CA PHE A 248 41.56 1.48 -29.98
C PHE A 248 41.15 1.09 -31.41
N ARG A 249 40.57 2.01 -32.20
CA ARG A 249 40.15 1.74 -33.61
C ARG A 249 41.24 1.11 -34.47
N GLY A 250 42.51 1.47 -34.24
CA GLY A 250 43.64 0.93 -35.00
C GLY A 250 44.06 -0.50 -34.61
N VAL A 251 43.46 -1.06 -33.56
CA VAL A 251 43.75 -2.40 -33.02
C VAL A 251 42.53 -3.32 -33.08
N LEU A 252 41.31 -2.75 -33.05
CA LEU A 252 40.07 -3.52 -33.16
C LEU A 252 39.98 -4.31 -34.47
N PRO A 253 39.31 -5.48 -34.48
CA PRO A 253 39.20 -6.30 -35.68
C PRO A 253 38.36 -5.59 -36.76
N VAL A 254 38.87 -5.54 -37.98
CA VAL A 254 38.20 -4.88 -39.11
C VAL A 254 37.52 -5.91 -40.00
N TYR A 255 36.29 -5.65 -40.42
CA TYR A 255 35.57 -6.46 -41.40
C TYR A 255 35.86 -6.00 -42.84
N ASP A 256 36.14 -6.95 -43.75
CA ASP A 256 36.24 -6.71 -45.19
C ASP A 256 34.98 -7.20 -45.91
N PRO A 257 34.13 -6.29 -46.44
CA PRO A 257 32.93 -6.65 -47.19
C PRO A 257 33.20 -7.46 -48.47
N SER A 258 34.43 -7.46 -48.99
CA SER A 258 34.77 -8.11 -50.27
C SER A 258 34.99 -9.62 -50.12
N ASP A 259 35.57 -10.07 -49.00
CA ASP A 259 35.85 -11.49 -48.69
C ASP A 259 34.89 -12.06 -47.61
N ASP A 260 33.96 -11.25 -47.09
CA ASP A 260 32.99 -11.60 -46.04
C ASP A 260 33.66 -12.19 -44.78
N LYS A 261 34.83 -11.64 -44.45
CA LYS A 261 35.71 -12.08 -43.35
C LYS A 261 36.41 -10.91 -42.69
N GLU A 262 37.00 -11.18 -41.54
CA GLU A 262 37.94 -10.29 -40.89
C GLU A 262 39.13 -9.97 -41.82
N GLN A 263 39.46 -8.68 -41.92
CA GLN A 263 40.63 -8.19 -42.63
C GLN A 263 41.89 -8.49 -41.82
N ARG A 264 42.85 -9.14 -42.46
CA ARG A 264 44.20 -9.28 -41.92
C ARG A 264 45.02 -8.03 -42.25
N PRO A 265 45.53 -7.28 -41.25
CA PRO A 265 46.43 -6.16 -41.50
C PRO A 265 47.71 -6.63 -42.19
N ASP A 266 48.19 -5.84 -43.16
CA ASP A 266 49.51 -6.02 -43.76
C ASP A 266 50.57 -5.54 -42.75
N PRO A 267 51.41 -6.43 -42.20
CA PRO A 267 52.43 -6.01 -41.25
C PRO A 267 53.53 -5.21 -41.97
N ASP A 268 54.05 -4.18 -41.31
CA ASP A 268 55.19 -3.37 -41.77
C ASP A 268 56.43 -3.64 -40.90
N PRO A 269 57.08 -4.82 -41.02
CA PRO A 269 58.26 -5.15 -40.23
C PRO A 269 59.43 -4.24 -40.61
N TRP A 270 60.33 -3.97 -39.67
CA TRP A 270 61.54 -3.16 -39.93
C TRP A 270 62.44 -3.74 -41.02
N ARG A 271 62.33 -5.04 -41.29
CA ARG A 271 63.12 -5.79 -42.27
C ARG A 271 62.19 -6.65 -43.13
N THR A 272 62.25 -6.47 -44.45
CA THR A 272 61.41 -7.21 -45.41
C THR A 272 61.88 -8.65 -45.61
N GLU A 273 63.20 -8.89 -45.56
CA GLU A 273 63.79 -10.22 -45.62
C GLU A 273 64.49 -10.52 -44.28
N PRO A 274 64.22 -11.67 -43.63
CA PRO A 274 64.90 -12.05 -42.40
C PRO A 274 66.40 -12.26 -42.65
N ASP A 275 67.23 -11.94 -41.66
CA ASP A 275 68.67 -12.20 -41.75
C ASP A 275 68.91 -13.72 -41.75
N PHE A 276 69.96 -14.20 -42.41
CA PHE A 276 70.24 -15.64 -42.46
C PHE A 276 70.36 -16.27 -41.06
N SER A 277 70.77 -15.49 -40.03
CA SER A 277 70.80 -15.92 -38.63
C SER A 277 69.44 -16.22 -38.00
N GLU A 278 68.35 -15.71 -38.58
CA GLU A 278 66.97 -15.91 -38.13
C GLU A 278 66.23 -16.96 -38.97
N SER A 279 66.87 -17.50 -40.00
CA SER A 279 66.28 -18.52 -40.87
C SER A 279 66.00 -19.83 -40.11
N ALA A 280 64.90 -20.48 -40.46
CA ALA A 280 64.53 -21.78 -39.89
C ALA A 280 65.61 -22.85 -40.13
N THR A 281 66.31 -22.78 -41.27
CA THR A 281 67.40 -23.68 -41.63
C THR A 281 68.61 -23.52 -40.70
N LEU A 282 69.04 -22.28 -40.42
CA LEU A 282 70.14 -22.02 -39.51
C LEU A 282 69.75 -22.36 -38.06
N SER A 283 68.53 -22.03 -37.64
CA SER A 283 68.02 -22.36 -36.29
C SER A 283 68.00 -23.88 -36.04
N ALA A 284 67.51 -24.66 -37.02
CA ALA A 284 67.54 -26.12 -36.95
C ALA A 284 68.98 -26.66 -36.94
N ALA A 285 69.88 -26.10 -37.75
CA ALA A 285 71.27 -26.53 -37.78
C ALA A 285 72.01 -26.24 -36.46
N LEU A 286 71.71 -25.13 -35.80
CA LEU A 286 72.22 -24.81 -34.47
C LEU A 286 71.71 -25.80 -33.41
N ALA A 287 70.45 -26.24 -33.51
CA ALA A 287 69.89 -27.24 -32.60
C ALA A 287 70.56 -28.62 -32.78
N ASP A 288 70.72 -29.07 -34.03
CA ASP A 288 71.32 -30.36 -34.37
C ASP A 288 72.86 -30.42 -34.16
N ALA A 289 73.52 -29.26 -34.12
CA ALA A 289 74.94 -29.16 -33.82
C ALA A 289 75.27 -29.44 -32.34
N GLU A 290 74.28 -29.41 -31.45
CA GLU A 290 74.40 -29.65 -29.99
C GLU A 290 75.45 -28.77 -29.29
N VAL A 291 75.75 -27.58 -29.84
CA VAL A 291 76.71 -26.64 -29.26
C VAL A 291 76.04 -25.90 -28.09
N PRO A 292 76.67 -25.79 -26.91
CA PRO A 292 76.13 -25.01 -25.80
C PRO A 292 76.13 -23.51 -26.15
N LEU A 293 74.93 -22.97 -26.39
CA LEU A 293 74.70 -21.56 -26.69
C LEU A 293 74.48 -20.78 -25.38
N LYS A 294 75.27 -19.72 -25.17
CA LYS A 294 75.19 -18.89 -23.95
C LYS A 294 73.96 -17.99 -23.90
N PHE A 295 73.46 -17.60 -25.06
CA PHE A 295 72.30 -16.72 -25.20
C PHE A 295 71.18 -17.50 -25.89
N SER A 296 69.98 -17.40 -25.35
CA SER A 296 68.78 -17.94 -25.97
C SER A 296 67.98 -16.80 -26.59
N LEU A 297 67.24 -17.10 -27.66
CA LEU A 297 66.16 -16.20 -28.09
C LEU A 297 65.10 -16.18 -26.98
N LEU A 298 64.38 -15.07 -26.86
CA LEU A 298 63.21 -15.02 -25.99
C LEU A 298 62.25 -16.13 -26.44
N ALA A 299 62.05 -17.12 -25.56
CA ALA A 299 61.13 -18.21 -25.85
C ALA A 299 59.71 -17.62 -25.90
N PRO A 300 58.89 -17.95 -26.91
CA PRO A 300 57.47 -17.64 -26.84
C PRO A 300 56.94 -18.27 -25.56
N VAL A 301 56.27 -17.49 -24.72
CA VAL A 301 55.65 -18.00 -23.50
C VAL A 301 54.68 -19.10 -23.93
N THR A 302 54.82 -20.31 -23.38
CA THR A 302 53.77 -21.33 -23.49
C THR A 302 52.58 -20.85 -22.68
N THR A 303 51.74 -20.03 -23.29
CA THR A 303 50.50 -19.54 -22.70
C THR A 303 49.35 -20.47 -23.07
N ASP A 304 48.49 -20.81 -22.10
CA ASP A 304 47.21 -21.51 -22.32
C ASP A 304 46.16 -20.62 -23.05
N LEU A 305 46.58 -19.49 -23.62
CA LEU A 305 45.72 -18.53 -24.30
C LEU A 305 45.24 -19.09 -25.65
N PRO A 306 43.96 -18.85 -26.01
CA PRO A 306 43.38 -19.36 -27.24
C PRO A 306 44.03 -18.73 -28.48
N THR A 307 44.63 -19.56 -29.34
CA THR A 307 45.23 -19.13 -30.61
C THR A 307 44.25 -19.22 -31.77
N ARG A 308 44.12 -18.15 -32.57
CA ARG A 308 43.33 -18.11 -33.80
C ARG A 308 44.19 -17.69 -34.99
N THR A 309 44.65 -18.65 -35.79
CA THR A 309 45.60 -18.40 -36.90
C THR A 309 44.95 -17.78 -38.14
N GLY A 310 43.68 -18.09 -38.41
CA GLY A 310 42.91 -17.55 -39.54
C GLY A 310 42.05 -16.33 -39.17
N PRO A 311 41.61 -15.54 -40.16
CA PRO A 311 40.58 -14.52 -39.99
C PRO A 311 39.21 -15.14 -39.66
N LEU A 312 38.39 -14.43 -38.89
CA LEU A 312 37.01 -14.86 -38.57
C LEU A 312 36.03 -14.67 -39.73
N SER A 313 34.98 -15.49 -39.76
CA SER A 313 33.81 -15.25 -40.61
C SER A 313 33.03 -14.02 -40.15
N SER A 314 32.20 -13.43 -41.01
CA SER A 314 31.32 -12.32 -40.62
C SER A 314 30.42 -12.66 -39.43
N GLN A 315 29.88 -13.88 -39.36
CA GLN A 315 29.04 -14.32 -38.25
C GLN A 315 29.82 -14.45 -36.94
N ASP A 316 31.00 -15.09 -36.96
CA ASP A 316 31.82 -15.24 -35.76
C ASP A 316 32.36 -13.90 -35.26
N LEU A 317 32.68 -12.99 -36.19
CA LEU A 317 33.12 -11.64 -35.87
C LEU A 317 31.99 -10.81 -35.25
N ALA A 318 30.77 -10.90 -35.78
CA ALA A 318 29.59 -10.28 -35.19
C ALA A 318 29.30 -10.81 -33.79
N THR A 319 29.42 -12.13 -33.56
CA THR A 319 29.25 -12.71 -32.22
C THR A 319 30.31 -12.21 -31.24
N TRP A 320 31.57 -12.08 -31.66
CA TRP A 320 32.61 -11.53 -30.79
C TRP A 320 32.32 -10.08 -30.39
N TYR A 321 31.87 -9.24 -31.33
CA TYR A 321 31.45 -7.87 -31.01
C TYR A 321 30.28 -7.86 -30.03
N GLN A 322 29.25 -8.69 -30.24
CA GLN A 322 28.10 -8.83 -29.33
C GLN A 322 28.52 -9.26 -27.93
N ASP A 323 29.36 -10.30 -27.81
CA ASP A 323 29.87 -10.77 -26.51
C ASP A 323 30.62 -9.67 -25.77
N ARG A 324 31.42 -8.87 -26.50
CA ARG A 324 32.16 -7.74 -25.92
C ARG A 324 31.23 -6.61 -25.48
N ILE A 325 30.19 -6.31 -26.26
CA ILE A 325 29.15 -5.33 -25.91
C ILE A 325 28.41 -5.74 -24.64
N ASP A 326 27.97 -7.00 -24.58
CA ASP A 326 27.25 -7.55 -23.43
C ASP A 326 28.15 -7.54 -22.18
N LEU A 327 29.46 -7.83 -22.34
CA LEU A 327 30.45 -7.72 -21.26
C LEU A 327 30.58 -6.28 -20.75
N ILE A 328 30.72 -5.28 -21.63
CA ILE A 328 30.83 -3.87 -21.23
C ILE A 328 29.60 -3.45 -20.44
N VAL A 329 28.40 -3.67 -20.99
CA VAL A 329 27.16 -3.24 -20.34
C VAL A 329 26.93 -3.96 -19.01
N SER A 330 27.22 -5.26 -18.92
CA SER A 330 27.00 -6.03 -17.68
C SER A 330 28.03 -5.75 -16.58
N SER A 331 29.26 -5.37 -16.94
CA SER A 331 30.34 -5.13 -15.97
C SER A 331 30.45 -3.68 -15.51
N THR A 332 30.26 -2.71 -16.41
CA THR A 332 30.45 -1.28 -16.13
C THR A 332 29.16 -0.46 -16.13
N GLY A 333 28.09 -0.96 -16.77
CA GLY A 333 26.87 -0.18 -17.02
C GLY A 333 27.05 0.95 -18.05
N MET A 334 28.22 1.07 -18.69
CA MET A 334 28.53 2.13 -19.66
C MET A 334 27.94 1.82 -21.05
N VAL A 335 26.68 2.20 -21.24
CA VAL A 335 25.94 1.94 -22.49
C VAL A 335 26.49 2.77 -23.66
N ASP A 336 27.06 3.94 -23.39
CA ASP A 336 27.70 4.80 -24.40
C ASP A 336 28.99 4.18 -24.98
N ALA A 337 29.85 3.60 -24.14
CA ALA A 337 31.04 2.87 -24.56
C ALA A 337 30.66 1.67 -25.46
N ALA A 338 29.62 0.92 -25.06
CA ALA A 338 29.07 -0.17 -25.85
C ALA A 338 28.48 0.31 -27.20
N LEU A 339 27.78 1.45 -27.21
CA LEU A 339 27.23 2.05 -28.42
C LEU A 339 28.33 2.49 -29.39
N LEU A 340 29.42 3.09 -28.90
CA LEU A 340 30.58 3.45 -29.72
C LEU A 340 31.24 2.23 -30.38
N LEU A 341 31.29 1.10 -29.67
CA LEU A 341 31.81 -0.16 -30.20
C LEU A 341 30.93 -0.71 -31.32
N VAL A 342 29.60 -0.71 -31.15
CA VAL A 342 28.66 -1.10 -32.22
C VAL A 342 28.77 -0.17 -33.42
N GLN A 343 28.82 1.15 -33.19
CA GLN A 343 28.95 2.12 -34.27
C GLN A 343 30.24 1.92 -35.06
N HIS A 344 31.34 1.56 -34.40
CA HIS A 344 32.58 1.21 -35.08
C HIS A 344 32.39 -0.01 -36.00
N ALA A 345 31.85 -1.11 -35.49
CA ALA A 345 31.62 -2.32 -36.31
C ALA A 345 30.60 -2.08 -37.44
N ALA A 346 29.53 -1.32 -37.19
CA ALA A 346 28.54 -0.94 -38.19
C ALA A 346 29.14 -0.05 -39.28
N SER A 347 30.08 0.85 -38.94
CA SER A 347 30.76 1.70 -39.93
C SER A 347 31.59 0.92 -40.96
N GLN A 348 31.94 -0.34 -40.64
CA GLN A 348 32.64 -1.25 -41.54
C GLN A 348 31.66 -2.07 -42.40
N GLY A 349 30.36 -2.00 -42.15
CA GLY A 349 29.33 -2.75 -42.86
C GLY A 349 29.17 -4.21 -42.39
N LEU A 350 29.55 -4.52 -41.15
CA LEU A 350 29.38 -5.85 -40.57
C LEU A 350 27.87 -6.16 -40.35
N PRO A 351 27.32 -7.23 -40.95
CA PRO A 351 25.90 -7.55 -40.82
C PRO A 351 25.54 -8.09 -39.43
N GLY A 352 24.29 -7.89 -39.00
CA GLY A 352 23.74 -8.50 -37.78
C GLY A 352 23.92 -7.69 -36.49
N LEU A 353 24.44 -6.46 -36.57
CA LEU A 353 24.58 -5.55 -35.42
C LEU A 353 23.54 -4.43 -35.36
N ASP A 354 22.73 -4.24 -36.40
CA ASP A 354 21.77 -3.14 -36.49
C ASP A 354 20.74 -3.16 -35.34
N GLU A 355 20.18 -4.34 -35.03
CA GLU A 355 19.19 -4.50 -33.96
C GLU A 355 19.76 -4.22 -32.58
N VAL A 356 21.02 -4.61 -32.34
CA VAL A 356 21.75 -4.35 -31.09
C VAL A 356 22.08 -2.86 -30.96
N GLY A 357 22.46 -2.21 -32.07
CA GLY A 357 22.70 -0.76 -32.10
C GLY A 357 21.43 0.05 -31.80
N GLU A 358 20.29 -0.35 -32.39
CA GLU A 358 18.99 0.23 -32.05
C GLU A 358 18.62 0.03 -30.57
N GLU A 359 18.84 -1.18 -30.02
CA GLU A 359 18.59 -1.48 -28.60
C GLU A 359 19.45 -0.64 -27.66
N LEU A 360 20.76 -0.56 -27.91
CA LEU A 360 21.69 0.26 -27.14
C LEU A 360 21.34 1.74 -27.23
N SER A 361 20.91 2.22 -28.40
CA SER A 361 20.48 3.61 -28.56
C SER A 361 19.27 3.91 -27.68
N LEU A 362 18.28 3.02 -27.63
CA LEU A 362 17.10 3.17 -26.77
C LEU A 362 17.46 3.03 -25.28
N LEU A 363 18.27 2.04 -24.91
CA LEU A 363 18.75 1.82 -23.54
C LEU A 363 19.57 3.02 -23.04
N SER A 364 20.42 3.61 -23.89
CA SER A 364 21.18 4.81 -23.58
C SER A 364 20.26 5.98 -23.20
N ARG A 365 19.11 6.13 -23.87
CA ARG A 365 18.10 7.13 -23.47
C ARG A 365 17.48 6.82 -22.10
N LEU A 366 17.33 5.55 -21.73
CA LEU A 366 16.80 5.19 -20.42
C LEU A 366 17.81 5.47 -19.32
N VAL A 367 19.08 5.12 -19.53
CA VAL A 367 20.13 5.25 -18.52
C VAL A 367 20.56 6.71 -18.31
N TYR A 368 20.68 7.50 -19.38
CA TYR A 368 21.25 8.85 -19.28
C TYR A 368 20.25 10.00 -19.49
N ASP A 369 19.18 9.81 -20.28
CA ASP A 369 18.22 10.87 -20.59
C ASP A 369 16.98 10.85 -19.69
N ALA A 370 16.62 9.70 -19.10
CA ALA A 370 15.40 9.56 -18.31
C ALA A 370 15.57 10.18 -16.91
N PRO A 371 14.50 10.71 -16.30
CA PRO A 371 14.53 11.15 -14.92
C PRO A 371 15.00 9.99 -14.02
N SER A 372 16.09 10.20 -13.29
CA SER A 372 16.70 9.17 -12.46
C SER A 372 16.26 9.32 -11.00
N ALA A 373 16.21 8.20 -10.29
CA ALA A 373 16.09 8.19 -8.83
C ALA A 373 17.24 8.97 -8.18
N PRO A 374 17.06 9.50 -6.94
CA PRO A 374 18.18 10.00 -6.15
C PRO A 374 19.27 8.92 -6.03
N ALA A 375 20.54 9.35 -5.94
CA ALA A 375 21.77 8.56 -6.11
C ALA A 375 21.92 7.26 -5.27
N ASP A 376 20.97 6.94 -4.40
CA ASP A 376 20.95 5.77 -3.51
C ASP A 376 20.09 4.61 -4.04
N ALA A 377 19.49 4.71 -5.24
CA ALA A 377 18.72 3.63 -5.84
C ALA A 377 19.59 2.81 -6.81
N ASP A 378 19.93 1.58 -6.40
CA ASP A 378 20.63 0.59 -7.22
C ASP A 378 19.74 0.10 -8.39
N GLU A 379 19.58 0.92 -9.44
CA GLU A 379 18.94 0.49 -10.69
C GLU A 379 19.98 0.15 -11.76
N ASP A 380 20.59 -1.03 -11.63
CA ASP A 380 21.51 -1.54 -12.65
C ASP A 380 20.73 -1.93 -13.93
N TRP A 381 21.10 -1.30 -15.04
CA TRP A 381 20.51 -1.52 -16.36
C TRP A 381 21.44 -2.36 -17.23
N THR A 382 21.05 -3.60 -17.50
CA THR A 382 21.77 -4.51 -18.40
C THR A 382 20.99 -4.77 -19.69
N LEU A 383 21.70 -5.16 -20.76
CA LEU A 383 21.06 -5.55 -22.03
C LEU A 383 20.16 -6.78 -21.87
N ASP A 384 20.53 -7.76 -21.05
CA ASP A 384 19.69 -8.93 -20.77
C ASP A 384 18.38 -8.55 -20.09
N ARG A 385 18.45 -7.66 -19.08
CA ARG A 385 17.27 -7.12 -18.42
C ARG A 385 16.39 -6.40 -19.43
N TRP A 386 16.96 -5.51 -20.24
CA TRP A 386 16.25 -4.77 -21.28
C TRP A 386 15.53 -5.69 -22.27
N ARG A 387 16.21 -6.71 -22.81
CA ARG A 387 15.65 -7.70 -23.75
C ARG A 387 14.54 -8.56 -23.13
N SER A 388 14.60 -8.80 -21.83
CA SER A 388 13.57 -9.57 -21.11
C SER A 388 12.29 -8.79 -20.80
N MET A 389 12.33 -7.46 -20.90
CA MET A 389 11.19 -6.62 -20.52
C MET A 389 10.10 -6.61 -21.58
N GLU A 390 8.86 -6.68 -21.11
CA GLU A 390 7.71 -6.42 -21.97
C GLU A 390 7.67 -4.93 -22.39
N PRO A 391 7.22 -4.59 -23.62
CA PRO A 391 7.14 -3.21 -24.05
C PRO A 391 6.41 -2.25 -23.10
N SER A 392 5.36 -2.72 -22.41
CA SER A 392 4.63 -1.91 -21.42
C SER A 392 5.46 -1.61 -20.16
N ALA A 393 6.40 -2.49 -19.80
CA ALA A 393 7.31 -2.28 -18.68
C ALA A 393 8.41 -1.28 -19.05
N VAL A 394 8.87 -1.28 -20.30
CA VAL A 394 9.84 -0.28 -20.80
C VAL A 394 9.25 1.13 -20.77
N VAL A 395 7.99 1.30 -21.20
CA VAL A 395 7.28 2.59 -21.09
C VAL A 395 7.21 3.06 -19.65
N ARG A 396 6.90 2.15 -18.71
CA ARG A 396 6.88 2.44 -17.28
C ARG A 396 8.26 2.81 -16.74
N ALA A 397 9.33 2.15 -17.20
CA ALA A 397 10.70 2.47 -16.80
C ALA A 397 11.11 3.88 -17.23
N TYR A 398 10.82 4.28 -18.47
CA TYR A 398 11.10 5.65 -18.93
C TYR A 398 10.40 6.75 -18.12
N LEU A 399 9.25 6.44 -17.53
CA LEU A 399 8.39 7.39 -16.82
C LEU A 399 8.39 7.17 -15.29
N ALA A 400 9.23 6.29 -14.77
CA ALA A 400 9.18 5.85 -13.36
C ALA A 400 9.38 7.01 -12.38
N HIS A 401 10.19 8.00 -12.75
CA HIS A 401 10.49 9.19 -11.94
C HIS A 401 10.03 10.49 -12.60
N SER A 402 9.15 10.41 -13.60
CA SER A 402 8.55 11.60 -14.20
C SER A 402 7.61 12.29 -13.22
N THR A 403 7.66 13.62 -13.17
CA THR A 403 6.75 14.44 -12.38
C THR A 403 5.60 14.96 -13.25
N PRO A 404 4.52 15.50 -12.67
CA PRO A 404 3.43 16.09 -13.45
C PRO A 404 3.90 17.19 -14.43
N GLU A 405 4.97 17.91 -14.10
CA GLU A 405 5.51 18.97 -14.97
C GLU A 405 6.34 18.42 -16.13
N THR A 406 7.05 17.29 -15.93
CA THR A 406 7.98 16.75 -16.95
C THR A 406 7.35 15.65 -17.81
N VAL A 407 6.34 14.94 -17.31
CA VAL A 407 5.82 13.71 -17.94
C VAL A 407 5.43 13.89 -19.40
N ALA A 408 4.79 15.01 -19.77
CA ALA A 408 4.41 15.25 -21.15
C ALA A 408 5.62 15.38 -22.08
N LYS A 409 6.67 16.08 -21.62
CA LYS A 409 7.93 16.21 -22.33
C LYS A 409 8.67 14.87 -22.40
N ASP A 410 8.69 14.12 -21.30
CA ASP A 410 9.34 12.82 -21.21
C ASP A 410 8.67 11.80 -22.16
N ILE A 411 7.33 11.78 -22.23
CA ILE A 411 6.60 10.96 -23.23
C ILE A 411 7.05 11.33 -24.64
N SER A 412 7.09 12.61 -24.98
CA SER A 412 7.48 13.05 -26.33
C SER A 412 8.95 12.74 -26.68
N ARG A 413 9.87 12.84 -25.71
CA ARG A 413 11.32 12.71 -25.89
C ARG A 413 11.82 11.26 -25.74
N LEU A 414 11.15 10.43 -24.95
CA LEU A 414 11.61 9.09 -24.59
C LEU A 414 10.66 8.01 -25.12
N VAL A 415 9.38 8.11 -24.78
CA VAL A 415 8.39 7.07 -25.10
C VAL A 415 8.01 7.05 -26.58
N MET A 416 7.73 8.20 -27.19
CA MET A 416 7.31 8.27 -28.60
C MET A 416 8.38 7.73 -29.57
N PRO A 417 9.69 8.06 -29.43
CA PRO A 417 10.75 7.44 -30.22
C PRO A 417 10.81 5.91 -30.02
N TYR A 418 10.69 5.43 -28.79
CA TYR A 418 10.66 4.00 -28.48
C TYR A 418 9.49 3.29 -29.19
N LEU A 419 8.28 3.84 -29.10
CA LEU A 419 7.09 3.26 -29.74
C LEU A 419 7.22 3.26 -31.28
N PHE A 420 7.81 4.30 -31.87
CA PHE A 420 8.09 4.35 -33.30
C PHE A 420 9.07 3.24 -33.74
N VAL A 421 10.13 3.01 -32.95
CA VAL A 421 11.08 1.91 -33.23
C VAL A 421 10.37 0.56 -33.17
N LEU A 422 9.52 0.31 -32.18
CA LEU A 422 8.75 -0.94 -32.11
C LEU A 422 7.82 -1.16 -33.31
N GLU A 423 7.13 -0.11 -33.75
CA GLU A 423 6.27 -0.15 -34.95
C GLU A 423 7.11 -0.48 -36.18
N SER A 424 8.24 0.22 -36.38
CA SER A 424 9.15 -0.03 -37.51
C SER A 424 9.74 -1.44 -37.50
N ARG A 425 10.04 -2.01 -36.32
CA ARG A 425 10.50 -3.40 -36.17
C ARG A 425 9.43 -4.38 -36.58
N ALA A 426 8.18 -4.16 -36.17
CA ALA A 426 7.04 -5.00 -36.53
C ALA A 426 6.77 -4.96 -38.05
N GLU A 427 6.94 -3.80 -38.69
CA GLU A 427 6.87 -3.65 -40.14
C GLU A 427 7.98 -4.44 -40.86
N ARG A 428 9.24 -4.30 -40.41
CA ARG A 428 10.39 -5.06 -40.96
C ARG A 428 10.22 -6.57 -40.81
N ALA A 429 9.63 -7.02 -39.71
CA ALA A 429 9.34 -8.44 -39.44
C ALA A 429 8.14 -8.98 -40.26
N GLY A 430 7.41 -8.13 -40.99
CA GLY A 430 6.27 -8.52 -41.81
C GLY A 430 4.94 -8.64 -41.04
N THR A 431 4.86 -8.14 -39.81
CA THR A 431 3.66 -8.14 -38.96
C THR A 431 3.31 -6.72 -38.49
N PRO A 432 2.88 -5.82 -39.39
CA PRO A 432 2.58 -4.43 -39.03
C PRO A 432 1.40 -4.35 -38.06
N ASP A 433 1.59 -3.71 -36.89
CA ASP A 433 0.54 -3.37 -35.92
C ASP A 433 0.51 -1.85 -35.70
N PRO A 434 -0.25 -1.08 -36.50
CA PRO A 434 -0.34 0.37 -36.34
C PRO A 434 -1.07 0.81 -35.06
N SER A 435 -1.71 -0.13 -34.35
CA SER A 435 -2.38 0.15 -33.08
C SER A 435 -1.44 0.03 -31.88
N LEU A 436 -0.25 -0.56 -32.05
CA LEU A 436 0.71 -0.83 -30.98
C LEU A 436 1.10 0.43 -30.20
N PRO A 437 1.51 1.55 -30.83
CA PRO A 437 1.89 2.76 -30.08
C PRO A 437 0.75 3.29 -29.21
N ARG A 438 -0.47 3.33 -29.76
CA ARG A 438 -1.66 3.81 -29.04
C ARG A 438 -1.98 2.88 -27.87
N ARG A 439 -1.97 1.56 -28.09
CA ARG A 439 -2.28 0.57 -27.07
C ARG A 439 -1.31 0.61 -25.89
N LEU A 440 -0.01 0.79 -26.14
CA LEU A 440 0.99 0.89 -25.07
C LEU A 440 0.91 2.21 -24.30
N LEU A 441 0.74 3.34 -25.01
CA LEU A 441 0.58 4.65 -24.36
C LEU A 441 -0.71 4.73 -23.54
N TYR A 442 -1.84 4.29 -24.10
CA TYR A 442 -3.13 4.29 -23.42
C TYR A 442 -3.11 3.33 -22.22
N GLY A 443 -2.46 2.18 -22.36
CA GLY A 443 -2.24 1.24 -21.26
C GLY A 443 -1.46 1.86 -20.09
N TYR A 444 -0.50 2.74 -20.36
CA TYR A 444 0.18 3.52 -19.31
C TYR A 444 -0.77 4.52 -18.66
N ILE A 445 -1.47 5.35 -19.44
CA ILE A 445 -2.37 6.40 -18.94
C ILE A 445 -3.44 5.81 -18.02
N LEU A 446 -4.05 4.69 -18.40
CA LEU A 446 -5.11 4.03 -17.63
C LEU A 446 -4.66 3.49 -16.27
N ASN A 447 -3.36 3.35 -16.03
CA ASN A 447 -2.79 2.85 -14.78
C ASN A 447 -1.95 3.90 -14.02
N ALA A 448 -1.83 5.11 -14.57
CA ALA A 448 -1.07 6.20 -13.97
C ALA A 448 -1.89 6.90 -12.86
N PRO A 449 -1.24 7.56 -11.89
CA PRO A 449 -1.93 8.36 -10.87
C PRO A 449 -2.61 9.58 -11.50
N LEU A 450 -3.72 10.04 -10.92
CA LEU A 450 -4.58 11.07 -11.52
C LEU A 450 -3.85 12.38 -11.82
N GLU A 451 -2.89 12.80 -10.99
CA GLU A 451 -2.11 14.02 -11.24
C GLU A 451 -1.24 13.92 -12.50
N ILE A 452 -0.64 12.75 -12.74
CA ILE A 452 0.13 12.48 -13.97
C ILE A 452 -0.81 12.43 -15.17
N VAL A 453 -1.99 11.80 -15.00
CA VAL A 453 -3.03 11.75 -16.03
C VAL A 453 -3.46 13.17 -16.42
N ALA A 454 -3.76 14.04 -15.45
CA ALA A 454 -4.12 15.44 -15.68
C ALA A 454 -3.08 16.19 -16.52
N ALA A 455 -1.79 16.05 -16.19
CA ALA A 455 -0.71 16.66 -16.97
C ALA A 455 -0.66 16.17 -18.44
N ILE A 456 -0.91 14.88 -18.67
CA ILE A 456 -0.97 14.31 -20.03
C ILE A 456 -2.16 14.88 -20.81
N PHE A 457 -3.31 15.06 -20.16
CA PHE A 457 -4.50 15.68 -20.74
C PHE A 457 -4.29 17.17 -21.03
N GLU A 458 -3.62 17.91 -20.14
CA GLU A 458 -3.27 19.32 -20.36
C GLU A 458 -2.37 19.50 -21.59
N ALA A 459 -1.44 18.56 -21.81
CA ALA A 459 -0.60 18.51 -23.02
C ALA A 459 -1.32 17.95 -24.27
N SER A 460 -2.57 17.51 -24.14
CA SER A 460 -3.39 16.95 -25.22
C SER A 460 -4.62 17.79 -25.54
N LYS A 461 -4.73 19.02 -25.00
CA LYS A 461 -5.89 19.89 -25.18
C LYS A 461 -6.28 20.06 -26.66
N PRO A 462 -7.60 19.98 -26.99
CA PRO A 462 -8.11 20.24 -28.34
C PRO A 462 -7.85 21.66 -28.89
N THR A 463 -7.46 22.60 -28.03
CA THR A 463 -7.06 23.96 -28.44
C THR A 463 -5.63 24.02 -28.99
N LEU A 464 -4.80 23.01 -28.72
CA LEU A 464 -3.41 22.96 -29.19
C LEU A 464 -3.32 22.46 -30.65
N PRO A 465 -2.30 22.85 -31.41
CA PRO A 465 -2.03 22.30 -32.74
C PRO A 465 -1.83 20.77 -32.68
N PRO A 466 -2.34 19.99 -33.66
CA PRO A 466 -2.24 18.51 -33.64
C PRO A 466 -0.83 17.93 -33.52
N ALA A 467 0.20 18.67 -33.97
CA ALA A 467 1.60 18.26 -33.88
C ALA A 467 2.16 18.33 -32.45
N GLN A 468 1.57 19.15 -31.58
CA GLN A 468 2.00 19.33 -30.19
C GLN A 468 1.24 18.44 -29.21
N ARG A 469 0.13 17.82 -29.64
CA ARG A 469 -0.68 16.93 -28.79
C ARG A 469 -0.05 15.55 -28.67
N LEU A 470 -0.04 15.00 -27.45
CA LEU A 470 0.32 13.61 -27.20
C LEU A 470 -0.76 12.67 -27.73
N ILE A 471 -2.02 12.95 -27.39
CA ILE A 471 -3.19 12.23 -27.91
C ILE A 471 -3.82 13.10 -29.01
N ARG A 472 -3.81 12.60 -30.25
CA ARG A 472 -4.25 13.39 -31.41
C ARG A 472 -5.76 13.32 -31.69
N ASN A 473 -6.40 12.23 -31.27
CA ASN A 473 -7.81 11.98 -31.56
C ASN A 473 -8.68 12.46 -30.39
N ASP A 474 -9.60 13.37 -30.66
CA ASP A 474 -10.48 13.96 -29.65
C ASP A 474 -11.41 12.92 -29.03
N GLU A 475 -11.89 11.94 -29.79
CA GLU A 475 -12.71 10.85 -29.23
C GLU A 475 -11.92 9.99 -28.24
N ASP A 476 -10.64 9.71 -28.52
CA ASP A 476 -9.81 8.89 -27.63
C ASP A 476 -9.50 9.63 -26.33
N ILE A 477 -9.34 10.96 -26.38
CA ILE A 477 -9.21 11.82 -25.19
C ILE A 477 -10.44 11.63 -24.28
N ALA A 478 -11.65 11.78 -24.82
CA ALA A 478 -12.87 11.61 -24.02
C ALA A 478 -13.04 10.19 -23.47
N ARG A 479 -12.79 9.15 -24.29
CA ARG A 479 -12.85 7.75 -23.84
C ARG A 479 -11.88 7.47 -22.70
N LEU A 480 -10.63 7.94 -22.81
CA LEU A 480 -9.62 7.78 -21.78
C LEU A 480 -9.96 8.54 -20.51
N ALA A 481 -10.47 9.78 -20.63
CA ALA A 481 -10.85 10.58 -19.48
C ALA A 481 -12.00 9.93 -18.71
N LEU A 482 -13.07 9.53 -19.40
CA LEU A 482 -14.19 8.81 -18.81
C LEU A 482 -13.74 7.51 -18.15
N ALA A 483 -12.85 6.74 -18.80
CA ALA A 483 -12.31 5.51 -18.25
C ALA A 483 -11.45 5.72 -16.99
N CYS A 484 -10.60 6.77 -16.97
CA CYS A 484 -9.76 7.09 -15.81
C CYS A 484 -10.59 7.64 -14.64
N LEU A 485 -11.53 8.55 -14.90
CA LEU A 485 -12.32 9.22 -13.87
C LEU A 485 -13.33 8.27 -13.22
N TYR A 486 -14.16 7.58 -14.00
CA TYR A 486 -15.06 6.54 -13.46
C TYR A 486 -14.32 5.27 -13.01
N GLY A 487 -13.07 5.11 -13.42
CA GLY A 487 -12.17 4.06 -12.99
C GLY A 487 -11.44 4.36 -11.67
N SER A 488 -11.41 5.61 -11.22
CA SER A 488 -10.76 6.04 -9.99
C SER A 488 -11.61 5.72 -8.75
N ASP A 489 -10.93 5.51 -7.63
CA ASP A 489 -11.54 5.33 -6.30
C ASP A 489 -11.22 6.52 -5.36
N SER A 490 -10.64 7.59 -5.92
CA SER A 490 -10.32 8.82 -5.19
C SER A 490 -11.60 9.53 -4.71
N LEU A 491 -11.56 10.09 -3.50
CA LEU A 491 -12.71 10.70 -2.81
C LEU A 491 -12.52 12.20 -2.54
N ASP A 492 -11.33 12.70 -2.78
CA ASP A 492 -10.82 14.00 -2.32
C ASP A 492 -10.12 14.80 -3.44
N GLU A 493 -9.67 14.16 -4.52
CA GLU A 493 -8.96 14.81 -5.63
C GLU A 493 -9.87 15.50 -6.67
N TRP A 494 -10.95 16.16 -6.22
CA TRP A 494 -11.95 16.78 -7.10
C TRP A 494 -11.36 17.84 -8.02
N SER A 495 -10.45 18.68 -7.51
CA SER A 495 -9.78 19.70 -8.32
C SER A 495 -8.98 19.12 -9.48
N ILE A 496 -8.38 17.94 -9.30
CA ILE A 496 -7.60 17.24 -10.33
C ILE A 496 -8.57 16.65 -11.37
N MET A 497 -9.68 16.07 -10.92
CA MET A 497 -10.72 15.53 -11.83
C MET A 497 -11.34 16.63 -12.69
N SER A 498 -11.63 17.80 -12.10
CA SER A 498 -12.14 18.97 -12.82
C SER A 498 -11.11 19.52 -13.81
N ARG A 499 -9.81 19.55 -13.47
CA ARG A 499 -8.73 19.88 -14.41
C ARG A 499 -8.68 18.93 -15.62
N ILE A 500 -8.88 17.63 -15.40
CA ILE A 500 -8.97 16.64 -16.50
C ILE A 500 -10.18 16.97 -17.39
N PHE A 501 -11.34 17.27 -16.79
CA PHE A 501 -12.56 17.62 -17.51
C PHE A 501 -12.43 18.89 -18.35
N GLU A 502 -11.76 19.93 -17.85
CA GLU A 502 -11.49 21.17 -18.59
C GLU A 502 -10.62 20.97 -19.85
N CYS A 503 -9.94 19.83 -19.97
CA CYS A 503 -9.10 19.49 -21.12
C CYS A 503 -9.86 18.76 -22.24
N LEU A 504 -11.14 18.44 -22.05
CA LEU A 504 -11.91 17.58 -22.94
C LEU A 504 -12.50 18.35 -24.14
N PRO A 505 -12.74 17.67 -25.27
CA PRO A 505 -13.35 18.29 -26.45
C PRO A 505 -14.81 18.65 -26.20
N ALA A 506 -15.23 19.78 -26.77
CA ALA A 506 -16.63 20.12 -26.93
C ALA A 506 -17.06 19.80 -28.36
N TRP A 507 -18.13 19.02 -28.52
CA TRP A 507 -18.74 18.74 -29.82
C TRP A 507 -20.01 19.56 -29.99
N ASP A 508 -20.15 20.21 -31.15
CA ASP A 508 -21.42 20.83 -31.55
C ASP A 508 -22.37 19.74 -32.07
N THR A 509 -22.96 18.95 -31.18
CA THR A 509 -24.04 18.03 -31.56
C THR A 509 -25.32 18.83 -31.79
N ALA A 510 -25.83 18.84 -33.03
CA ALA A 510 -27.18 19.33 -33.26
C ALA A 510 -28.14 18.46 -32.44
N ASN A 511 -29.07 19.09 -31.71
CA ASN A 511 -30.05 18.43 -30.85
C ASN A 511 -31.01 17.55 -31.68
N ASP A 512 -30.56 16.37 -32.11
CA ASP A 512 -31.42 15.31 -32.59
C ASP A 512 -31.83 14.46 -31.37
N GLU A 513 -33.10 14.58 -30.97
CA GLU A 513 -33.68 13.92 -29.77
C GLU A 513 -33.46 12.39 -29.80
N ASP A 514 -33.47 11.78 -31.00
CA ASP A 514 -33.25 10.34 -31.19
C ASP A 514 -31.82 9.89 -30.79
N GLU A 515 -30.80 10.73 -30.99
CA GLU A 515 -29.40 10.40 -30.61
C GLU A 515 -29.17 10.56 -29.10
N ALA A 516 -29.93 11.45 -28.44
CA ALA A 516 -29.86 11.64 -26.99
C ALA A 516 -30.44 10.43 -26.23
N ASP A 517 -31.56 9.88 -26.70
CA ASP A 517 -32.16 8.68 -26.11
C ASP A 517 -31.23 7.46 -26.22
N GLU A 518 -30.56 7.29 -27.37
CA GLU A 518 -29.54 6.24 -27.55
C GLU A 518 -28.38 6.42 -26.57
N ALA A 519 -27.87 7.65 -26.42
CA ALA A 519 -26.80 7.95 -25.48
C ALA A 519 -27.20 7.67 -24.02
N ASP A 520 -28.40 8.06 -23.59
CA ASP A 520 -28.90 7.81 -22.24
C ASP A 520 -29.02 6.30 -21.95
N THR A 521 -29.42 5.48 -22.93
CA THR A 521 -29.41 4.02 -22.78
C THR A 521 -27.99 3.44 -22.65
N THR A 522 -27.00 4.03 -23.33
CA THR A 522 -25.59 3.60 -23.19
C THR A 522 -25.02 3.93 -21.80
N ILE A 523 -25.38 5.07 -21.22
CA ILE A 523 -24.95 5.47 -19.88
C ILE A 523 -25.67 4.63 -18.80
N ALA A 524 -26.96 4.31 -18.99
CA ALA A 524 -27.65 3.37 -18.10
C ALA A 524 -27.01 1.97 -18.14
N SER A 525 -26.58 1.54 -19.32
CA SER A 525 -25.84 0.28 -19.49
C SER A 525 -24.46 0.31 -18.83
N LEU A 526 -23.80 1.48 -18.82
CA LEU A 526 -22.55 1.70 -18.09
C LEU A 526 -22.77 1.55 -16.57
N GLY A 527 -23.87 2.10 -16.03
CA GLY A 527 -24.25 1.90 -14.62
C GLY A 527 -24.33 0.41 -14.27
N ALA A 528 -25.03 -0.39 -15.09
CA ALA A 528 -25.10 -1.83 -14.91
C ALA A 528 -23.75 -2.55 -15.02
N PHE A 529 -22.87 -2.09 -15.92
CA PHE A 529 -21.53 -2.66 -16.13
C PHE A 529 -20.60 -2.45 -14.93
N VAL A 530 -20.74 -1.32 -14.23
CA VAL A 530 -19.87 -0.94 -13.11
C VAL A 530 -20.32 -1.56 -11.77
N ILE A 531 -21.50 -2.17 -11.71
CA ILE A 531 -21.98 -2.87 -10.51
C ILE A 531 -21.09 -4.11 -10.24
N PRO A 532 -20.55 -4.28 -9.03
CA PRO A 532 -19.77 -5.46 -8.66
C PRO A 532 -20.55 -6.76 -8.89
N SER A 533 -19.91 -7.73 -9.53
CA SER A 533 -20.46 -9.07 -9.76
C SER A 533 -19.55 -10.15 -9.16
N THR A 534 -20.06 -11.37 -9.00
CA THR A 534 -19.28 -12.50 -8.48
C THR A 534 -18.06 -12.85 -9.33
N THR A 535 -18.07 -12.51 -10.62
CA THR A 535 -16.96 -12.71 -11.56
C THR A 535 -16.07 -11.50 -11.73
N ARG A 536 -16.56 -10.29 -11.39
CA ARG A 536 -15.81 -9.03 -11.48
C ARG A 536 -16.13 -8.17 -10.26
N PRO A 537 -15.26 -8.18 -9.24
CA PRO A 537 -15.50 -7.36 -8.06
C PRO A 537 -15.38 -5.86 -8.36
N ARG A 538 -14.64 -5.47 -9.42
CA ARG A 538 -14.43 -4.08 -9.82
C ARG A 538 -14.26 -3.96 -11.35
N ALA A 539 -14.80 -2.89 -11.92
CA ALA A 539 -14.47 -2.45 -13.28
C ALA A 539 -13.18 -1.64 -13.25
N THR A 540 -12.13 -2.10 -13.93
CA THR A 540 -10.86 -1.36 -14.06
C THR A 540 -10.97 -0.25 -15.11
N PRO A 541 -10.11 0.78 -15.09
CA PRO A 541 -10.04 1.77 -16.17
C PRO A 541 -9.89 1.11 -17.55
N THR A 542 -9.15 0.00 -17.65
CA THR A 542 -9.01 -0.77 -18.89
C THR A 542 -10.32 -1.42 -19.34
N ASP A 543 -11.12 -1.97 -18.42
CA ASP A 543 -12.45 -2.52 -18.75
C ASP A 543 -13.40 -1.42 -19.25
N LEU A 544 -13.34 -0.24 -18.61
CA LEU A 544 -14.13 0.94 -19.01
C LEU A 544 -13.70 1.47 -20.38
N MET A 545 -12.40 1.49 -20.68
CA MET A 545 -11.91 1.87 -22.00
C MET A 545 -12.49 0.98 -23.10
N LEU A 546 -12.57 -0.34 -22.86
CA LEU A 546 -13.20 -1.28 -23.80
C LEU A 546 -14.70 -1.02 -23.98
N PHE A 547 -15.38 -0.56 -22.94
CA PHE A 547 -16.79 -0.17 -23.01
C PHE A 547 -17.00 1.12 -23.82
N PHE A 548 -16.13 2.12 -23.66
CA PHE A 548 -16.25 3.41 -24.35
C PHE A 548 -15.74 3.39 -25.81
N GLN A 549 -14.88 2.43 -26.17
CA GLN A 549 -14.32 2.29 -27.51
C GLN A 549 -15.35 2.26 -28.66
N PRO A 550 -16.47 1.49 -28.58
CA PRO A 550 -17.48 1.48 -29.64
C PRO A 550 -18.39 2.71 -29.68
N LEU A 551 -18.34 3.63 -28.70
CA LEU A 551 -19.29 4.74 -28.63
C LEU A 551 -18.98 5.84 -29.67
N PRO A 552 -20.01 6.39 -30.34
CA PRO A 552 -19.87 7.52 -31.25
C PRO A 552 -19.65 8.84 -30.49
N SER A 553 -19.25 9.89 -31.20
CA SER A 553 -19.00 11.22 -30.63
C SER A 553 -20.23 11.84 -29.96
N SER A 554 -21.45 11.57 -30.43
CA SER A 554 -22.68 12.07 -29.80
C SER A 554 -22.91 11.47 -28.42
N ALA A 555 -22.78 10.14 -28.29
CA ALA A 555 -22.85 9.45 -27.00
C ALA A 555 -21.71 9.85 -26.04
N LEU A 556 -20.51 10.08 -26.57
CA LEU A 556 -19.39 10.59 -25.76
C LEU A 556 -19.66 12.01 -25.26
N SER A 557 -20.18 12.91 -26.11
CA SER A 557 -20.57 14.27 -25.71
C SER A 557 -21.57 14.23 -24.56
N ARG A 558 -22.62 13.42 -24.70
CA ARG A 558 -23.63 13.22 -23.65
C ARG A 558 -23.02 12.67 -22.35
N ALA A 559 -22.08 11.73 -22.44
CA ALA A 559 -21.39 11.19 -21.27
C ALA A 559 -20.50 12.22 -20.57
N LEU A 560 -19.95 13.20 -21.30
CA LEU A 560 -19.23 14.34 -20.73
C LEU A 560 -20.18 15.30 -20.00
N ASP A 561 -21.36 15.58 -20.56
CA ASP A 561 -22.37 16.41 -19.88
C ASP A 561 -22.83 15.77 -18.56
N VAL A 562 -22.99 14.45 -18.54
CA VAL A 562 -23.32 13.69 -17.31
C VAL A 562 -22.15 13.70 -16.33
N LEU A 563 -20.90 13.59 -16.82
CA LEU A 563 -19.71 13.66 -15.99
C LEU A 563 -19.59 15.03 -15.29
N ASP A 564 -19.91 16.13 -15.96
CA ASP A 564 -19.90 17.48 -15.37
C ASP A 564 -20.83 17.55 -14.16
N VAL A 565 -22.07 17.08 -14.33
CA VAL A 565 -23.07 16.99 -13.25
C VAL A 565 -22.58 16.11 -12.10
N HIS A 566 -21.91 14.98 -12.39
CA HIS A 566 -21.34 14.11 -11.36
C HIS A 566 -20.16 14.73 -10.62
N LEU A 567 -19.31 15.50 -11.30
CA LEU A 567 -18.19 16.22 -10.67
C LEU A 567 -18.72 17.29 -9.71
N GLU A 568 -19.67 18.12 -10.17
CA GLU A 568 -20.32 19.12 -9.32
C GLU A 568 -21.04 18.46 -8.13
N SER A 569 -21.79 17.39 -8.38
CA SER A 569 -22.48 16.65 -7.32
C SER A 569 -21.51 16.05 -6.30
N GLY A 570 -20.37 15.53 -6.76
CA GLY A 570 -19.32 14.98 -5.94
C GLY A 570 -18.62 16.01 -5.08
N GLU A 571 -18.33 17.19 -5.63
CA GLU A 571 -17.78 18.32 -4.87
C GLU A 571 -18.73 18.78 -3.76
N ILE A 572 -20.04 18.85 -4.03
CA ILE A 572 -21.06 19.17 -3.02
C ILE A 572 -21.05 18.09 -1.93
N LEU A 573 -21.12 16.81 -2.28
CA LEU A 573 -21.10 15.71 -1.31
C LEU A 573 -19.83 15.70 -0.44
N ALA A 574 -18.67 16.00 -1.03
CA ALA A 574 -17.40 16.09 -0.32
C ALA A 574 -17.34 17.29 0.64
N ARG A 575 -17.89 18.45 0.25
CA ARG A 575 -18.02 19.65 1.11
C ARG A 575 -18.74 19.36 2.42
N TRP A 576 -19.73 18.48 2.37
CA TRP A 576 -20.55 18.03 3.51
C TRP A 576 -20.06 16.72 4.15
N GLU A 577 -18.81 16.30 3.93
CA GLU A 577 -18.17 15.12 4.53
C GLU A 577 -18.86 13.78 4.23
N VAL A 578 -19.53 13.69 3.08
CA VAL A 578 -20.10 12.44 2.56
C VAL A 578 -19.57 12.17 1.14
N PRO A 579 -18.24 12.12 0.93
CA PRO A 579 -17.70 11.92 -0.40
C PRO A 579 -18.12 10.57 -0.97
N ALA A 580 -18.40 10.56 -2.27
CA ALA A 580 -18.72 9.36 -3.03
C ALA A 580 -17.77 9.30 -4.25
N PRO A 581 -17.25 8.11 -4.61
CA PRO A 581 -16.43 7.99 -5.80
C PRO A 581 -17.32 8.20 -7.04
N LEU A 582 -16.78 8.73 -8.15
CA LEU A 582 -17.56 9.02 -9.35
C LEU A 582 -18.39 7.84 -9.88
N ARG A 583 -17.87 6.62 -9.70
CA ARG A 583 -18.59 5.38 -10.05
C ARG A 583 -19.90 5.19 -9.31
N TRP A 584 -20.04 5.76 -8.12
CA TRP A 584 -21.22 5.60 -7.29
C TRP A 584 -22.43 6.26 -7.94
N PHE A 585 -22.26 7.42 -8.61
CA PHE A 585 -23.36 8.10 -9.30
C PHE A 585 -23.97 7.22 -10.42
N LEU A 586 -23.11 6.51 -11.16
CA LEU A 586 -23.56 5.56 -12.18
C LEU A 586 -24.33 4.37 -11.59
N GLN A 587 -23.93 3.89 -10.40
CA GLN A 587 -24.57 2.77 -9.71
C GLN A 587 -25.90 3.20 -9.06
N SER A 588 -25.92 4.39 -8.46
CA SER A 588 -27.05 4.90 -7.68
C SER A 588 -28.15 5.48 -8.56
N ASN A 589 -27.88 5.80 -9.84
CA ASN A 589 -28.85 6.36 -10.77
C ASN A 589 -30.15 5.54 -10.87
N GLY A 590 -30.07 4.21 -10.74
CA GLY A 590 -31.22 3.32 -10.77
C GLY A 590 -31.78 2.91 -9.40
N SER A 591 -31.22 3.41 -8.29
CA SER A 591 -31.49 2.90 -6.93
C SER A 591 -31.90 4.01 -5.96
N ILE A 592 -33.22 4.18 -5.79
CA ILE A 592 -33.77 5.14 -4.81
C ILE A 592 -33.30 4.85 -3.38
N ALA A 593 -33.04 3.58 -3.04
CA ALA A 593 -32.58 3.19 -1.71
C ALA A 593 -31.16 3.72 -1.43
N GLU A 594 -30.26 3.65 -2.41
CA GLU A 594 -28.89 4.14 -2.26
C GLU A 594 -28.85 5.66 -2.19
N GLN A 595 -29.54 6.34 -3.09
CA GLN A 595 -29.67 7.81 -3.08
C GLN A 595 -30.25 8.30 -1.74
N ARG A 596 -31.34 7.68 -1.26
CA ARG A 596 -31.94 8.00 0.04
C ARG A 596 -30.96 7.77 1.19
N SER A 597 -30.14 6.72 1.13
CA SER A 597 -29.15 6.46 2.19
C SER A 597 -28.05 7.51 2.23
N TRP A 598 -27.59 8.00 1.08
CA TRP A 598 -26.60 9.09 0.99
C TRP A 598 -27.19 10.43 1.43
N ALA A 599 -28.42 10.75 1.01
CA ALA A 599 -29.14 11.94 1.48
C ALA A 599 -29.32 11.93 3.01
N ASN A 600 -29.65 10.78 3.60
CA ASN A 600 -29.73 10.64 5.07
C ASN A 600 -28.37 10.85 5.75
N ARG A 601 -27.28 10.32 5.16
CA ARG A 601 -25.93 10.55 5.69
C ARG A 601 -25.55 12.01 5.63
N MET A 602 -25.83 12.69 4.52
CA MET A 602 -25.57 14.11 4.32
C MET A 602 -26.31 14.94 5.38
N ALA A 603 -27.62 14.74 5.53
CA ALA A 603 -28.41 15.48 6.51
C ALA A 603 -28.00 15.23 7.98
N ARG A 604 -27.63 13.98 8.34
CA ARG A 604 -27.26 13.63 9.73
C ARG A 604 -25.81 13.99 10.07
N ARG A 605 -24.84 13.75 9.18
CA ARG A 605 -23.42 14.01 9.44
C ARG A 605 -23.08 15.48 9.38
N ALA A 606 -23.67 16.23 8.45
CA ALA A 606 -23.45 17.66 8.37
C ALA A 606 -23.84 18.37 9.68
N GLY A 607 -24.86 17.85 10.37
CA GLY A 607 -25.27 18.38 11.69
C GLY A 607 -24.46 17.89 12.89
N GLY A 608 -23.55 16.92 12.71
CA GLY A 608 -22.64 16.44 13.76
C GLY A 608 -21.30 17.17 13.80
N THR A 609 -20.97 17.93 12.75
CA THR A 609 -19.79 18.79 12.71
C THR A 609 -20.07 20.15 13.36
N ASP A 610 -19.04 20.73 13.98
CA ASP A 610 -19.03 22.09 14.57
C ASP A 610 -19.26 23.20 13.51
N ARG A 611 -19.60 22.85 12.26
CA ARG A 611 -19.79 23.78 11.14
C ARG A 611 -21.21 24.33 11.00
N LEU A 612 -22.24 23.60 11.43
CA LEU A 612 -23.65 23.98 11.21
C LEU A 612 -24.31 24.71 12.39
N GLU A 613 -23.65 25.73 12.95
CA GLU A 613 -24.14 26.43 14.15
C GLU A 613 -25.28 27.41 13.89
N THR A 614 -25.32 28.03 12.71
CA THR A 614 -26.26 29.12 12.40
C THR A 614 -27.41 28.66 11.53
N GLN A 615 -28.48 29.46 11.49
CA GLN A 615 -29.61 29.20 10.59
C GLN A 615 -29.16 29.18 9.13
N GLU A 616 -28.33 30.13 8.71
CA GLU A 616 -27.85 30.28 7.33
C GLU A 616 -27.10 29.01 6.85
N ASP A 617 -26.28 28.41 7.70
CA ASP A 617 -25.54 27.19 7.36
C ASP A 617 -26.48 26.01 7.04
N TRP A 618 -27.61 25.93 7.76
CA TRP A 618 -28.66 24.93 7.53
C TRP A 618 -29.47 25.22 6.27
N GLU A 619 -29.67 26.49 5.90
CA GLU A 619 -30.32 26.89 4.65
C GLU A 619 -29.43 26.51 3.45
N TRP A 620 -28.11 26.75 3.54
CA TRP A 620 -27.14 26.32 2.52
C TRP A 620 -27.10 24.81 2.32
N LEU A 621 -27.17 24.02 3.41
CA LEU A 621 -27.27 22.56 3.29
C LEU A 621 -28.52 22.15 2.51
N LEU A 622 -29.67 22.78 2.77
CA LEU A 622 -30.90 22.47 2.05
C LEU A 622 -30.81 22.86 0.58
N GLU A 623 -30.25 24.02 0.26
CA GLU A 623 -30.01 24.46 -1.12
C GLU A 623 -29.11 23.47 -1.86
N ASP A 624 -27.99 23.05 -1.26
CA ASP A 624 -27.09 22.05 -1.85
C ASP A 624 -27.78 20.68 -2.01
N MET A 625 -28.60 20.25 -1.04
CA MET A 625 -29.38 19.00 -1.15
C MET A 625 -30.45 19.06 -2.26
N LEU A 626 -31.10 20.20 -2.44
CA LEU A 626 -32.08 20.42 -3.52
C LEU A 626 -31.37 20.45 -4.86
N LYS A 627 -30.22 21.13 -4.97
CA LYS A 627 -29.39 21.15 -6.18
C LYS A 627 -28.95 19.75 -6.61
N LEU A 628 -28.62 18.86 -5.68
CA LEU A 628 -28.31 17.45 -5.98
C LEU A 628 -29.50 16.64 -6.52
N SER A 629 -30.72 17.17 -6.41
CA SER A 629 -31.96 16.55 -6.89
C SER A 629 -32.57 17.18 -8.11
N GLU A 630 -32.21 18.44 -8.38
CA GLU A 630 -32.59 19.12 -9.60
C GLU A 630 -32.05 18.32 -10.78
N SER A 631 -32.95 17.89 -11.65
CA SER A 631 -32.59 17.43 -12.99
C SER A 631 -32.19 18.67 -13.78
N GLY A 632 -30.88 18.90 -13.97
CA GLY A 632 -30.39 20.00 -14.79
C GLY A 632 -30.79 19.87 -16.26
N ASP A 633 -30.29 20.78 -17.11
CA ASP A 633 -30.52 20.78 -18.56
C ASP A 633 -30.08 19.45 -19.23
N SER A 634 -29.16 18.73 -18.59
CA SER A 634 -28.63 17.42 -18.98
C SER A 634 -29.47 16.23 -18.48
N GLY A 635 -30.71 16.41 -18.03
CA GLY A 635 -31.63 15.33 -17.63
C GLY A 635 -31.41 14.79 -16.20
N ALA A 636 -32.04 13.64 -15.89
CA ALA A 636 -32.15 13.06 -14.54
C ALA A 636 -30.91 12.25 -14.08
N TRP A 637 -29.71 12.85 -14.12
CA TRP A 637 -28.45 12.18 -13.77
C TRP A 637 -27.74 12.78 -12.54
N SER A 638 -28.38 13.71 -11.85
CA SER A 638 -27.90 14.24 -10.57
C SER A 638 -27.89 13.16 -9.48
N ALA A 639 -27.09 13.37 -8.43
CA ALA A 639 -26.87 12.36 -7.37
C ALA A 639 -28.15 11.82 -6.70
N LEU A 640 -29.18 12.67 -6.57
CA LEU A 640 -30.43 12.39 -5.86
C LEU A 640 -31.65 12.50 -6.80
N CYS A 641 -31.47 12.27 -8.10
CA CYS A 641 -32.49 12.47 -9.12
C CYS A 641 -33.81 11.69 -8.94
N LEU A 642 -33.80 10.57 -8.18
CA LEU A 642 -35.00 9.77 -7.91
C LEU A 642 -35.78 10.24 -6.68
N LEU A 643 -35.22 11.16 -5.89
CA LEU A 643 -35.88 11.73 -4.72
C LEU A 643 -36.64 12.99 -5.13
N SER A 644 -37.91 13.06 -4.73
CA SER A 644 -38.66 14.29 -4.88
C SER A 644 -38.13 15.37 -3.95
N GLU A 645 -38.32 16.66 -4.30
CA GLU A 645 -38.03 17.79 -3.41
C GLU A 645 -38.65 17.57 -2.02
N ASP A 646 -39.90 17.09 -2.02
CA ASP A 646 -40.67 16.66 -0.85
C ASP A 646 -39.93 15.63 0.01
N ASP A 647 -39.33 14.60 -0.59
CA ASP A 647 -38.57 13.58 0.12
C ASP A 647 -37.27 14.13 0.69
N ILE A 648 -36.62 15.05 -0.02
CA ILE A 648 -35.38 15.70 0.43
C ILE A 648 -35.65 16.60 1.61
N VAL A 649 -36.70 17.42 1.56
CA VAL A 649 -37.11 18.27 2.68
C VAL A 649 -37.46 17.41 3.90
N ARG A 650 -38.12 16.25 3.71
CA ARG A 650 -38.37 15.28 4.81
C ARG A 650 -37.08 14.72 5.41
N ILE A 651 -36.14 14.30 4.57
CA ILE A 651 -34.84 13.74 5.01
C ILE A 651 -34.00 14.80 5.71
N TYR A 652 -33.92 15.99 5.13
CA TYR A 652 -33.23 17.15 5.70
C TYR A 652 -33.80 17.49 7.08
N PHE A 653 -35.12 17.64 7.20
CA PHE A 653 -35.76 18.01 8.46
C PHE A 653 -35.57 16.92 9.53
N SER A 654 -35.68 15.63 9.15
CA SER A 654 -35.36 14.52 10.05
C SER A 654 -33.90 14.54 10.51
N GLY A 655 -32.95 14.85 9.60
CA GLY A 655 -31.53 15.01 9.91
C GLY A 655 -31.27 16.15 10.88
N LEU A 656 -31.86 17.32 10.63
CA LEU A 656 -31.77 18.49 11.52
C LEU A 656 -32.27 18.15 12.94
N LEU A 657 -33.43 17.49 13.05
CA LEU A 657 -33.98 17.08 14.35
C LEU A 657 -33.08 16.08 15.08
N SER A 658 -32.44 15.16 14.36
CA SER A 658 -31.52 14.17 14.95
C SER A 658 -30.29 14.80 15.60
N THR A 659 -29.99 16.07 15.32
CA THR A 659 -28.84 16.79 15.89
C THR A 659 -29.18 17.54 17.18
N GLY A 660 -30.45 17.58 17.58
CA GLY A 660 -30.90 18.24 18.81
C GLY A 660 -31.02 19.77 18.73
N ARG A 661 -30.80 20.39 17.56
CA ARG A 661 -30.88 21.85 17.35
C ARG A 661 -32.32 22.33 17.13
N PHE A 662 -33.19 22.10 18.11
CA PHE A 662 -34.63 22.34 17.98
C PHE A 662 -35.03 23.81 17.80
N ASP A 663 -34.24 24.75 18.35
CA ASP A 663 -34.46 26.18 18.16
C ASP A 663 -34.35 26.60 16.69
N ILE A 664 -33.37 26.05 15.97
CA ILE A 664 -33.15 26.30 14.54
C ILE A 664 -34.27 25.67 13.73
N ALA A 665 -34.63 24.42 14.03
CA ALA A 665 -35.76 23.73 13.40
C ALA A 665 -37.06 24.52 13.52
N LYS A 666 -37.33 25.10 14.70
CA LYS A 666 -38.53 25.91 14.94
C LYS A 666 -38.48 27.24 14.18
N ARG A 667 -37.32 27.88 14.04
CA ARG A 667 -37.18 29.12 13.25
C ARG A 667 -37.34 28.85 11.75
N LEU A 668 -36.75 27.78 11.24
CA LEU A 668 -36.83 27.37 9.83
C LEU A 668 -38.26 27.01 9.40
N LEU A 669 -39.08 26.45 10.30
CA LEU A 669 -40.51 26.22 10.03
C LEU A 669 -41.33 27.52 9.92
N HIS A 670 -40.86 28.63 10.48
CA HIS A 670 -41.56 29.92 10.47
C HIS A 670 -40.94 30.95 9.51
N SER A 671 -39.75 30.70 8.96
CA SER A 671 -39.09 31.61 8.03
C SER A 671 -39.70 31.50 6.64
N SER A 672 -39.95 32.64 6.00
CA SER A 672 -40.63 32.70 4.69
C SER A 672 -39.74 32.36 3.49
N GLY A 673 -38.43 32.16 3.69
CA GLY A 673 -37.48 31.75 2.64
C GLY A 673 -37.51 30.25 2.34
N ILE A 674 -37.85 29.45 3.35
CA ILE A 674 -38.10 28.02 3.27
C ILE A 674 -39.48 27.83 3.87
N SER A 675 -40.54 28.15 3.14
CA SER A 675 -41.83 27.59 3.48
C SER A 675 -41.68 26.07 3.28
N VAL A 676 -41.27 25.39 4.34
CA VAL A 676 -41.24 23.94 4.45
C VAL A 676 -42.63 23.49 3.99
N SER A 677 -42.73 22.99 2.76
CA SER A 677 -43.98 22.49 2.17
C SER A 677 -44.39 21.16 2.81
N LEU A 678 -44.04 20.97 4.09
CA LEU A 678 -44.46 19.82 4.86
C LEU A 678 -45.78 20.15 5.52
N GLU A 679 -46.76 19.30 5.25
CA GLU A 679 -48.02 19.30 5.95
C GLU A 679 -47.78 19.14 7.46
N PRO A 680 -48.57 19.81 8.34
CA PRO A 680 -48.43 19.67 9.79
C PRO A 680 -48.45 18.21 10.29
N SER A 681 -49.17 17.33 9.62
CA SER A 681 -49.22 15.89 9.90
C SER A 681 -47.88 15.18 9.66
N VAL A 682 -47.17 15.56 8.59
CA VAL A 682 -45.84 15.01 8.26
C VAL A 682 -44.79 15.50 9.27
N ILE A 683 -44.85 16.77 9.68
CA ILE A 683 -43.97 17.32 10.72
C ILE A 683 -44.16 16.57 12.04
N GLU A 684 -45.42 16.32 12.43
CA GLU A 684 -45.77 15.53 13.61
C GLU A 684 -45.18 14.11 13.54
N ASP A 685 -45.35 13.40 12.42
CA ASP A 685 -44.83 12.04 12.26
C ASP A 685 -43.29 11.98 12.28
N ILE A 686 -42.60 12.97 11.69
CA ILE A 686 -41.13 13.07 11.77
C ILE A 686 -40.69 13.31 13.21
N CYS A 687 -41.31 14.26 13.93
CA CYS A 687 -40.96 14.56 15.32
C CYS A 687 -41.20 13.36 16.24
N LEU A 688 -42.29 12.61 16.06
CA LEU A 688 -42.55 11.38 16.82
C LEU A 688 -41.48 10.31 16.52
N THR A 689 -41.05 10.17 15.26
CA THR A 689 -39.99 9.22 14.90
C THR A 689 -38.65 9.62 15.50
N CYS A 690 -38.27 10.90 15.43
CA CYS A 690 -37.04 11.41 16.04
C CYS A 690 -37.07 11.32 17.58
N SER A 691 -38.20 11.63 18.22
CA SER A 691 -38.41 11.43 19.67
C SER A 691 -38.16 9.97 20.06
N GLN A 692 -38.70 9.02 19.30
CA GLN A 692 -38.49 7.59 19.53
C GLN A 692 -37.03 7.18 19.35
N GLU A 693 -36.34 7.69 18.33
CA GLU A 693 -34.89 7.43 18.15
C GLU A 693 -34.08 7.92 19.36
N PHE A 694 -34.35 9.12 19.87
CA PHE A 694 -33.70 9.64 21.08
C PHE A 694 -34.04 8.82 22.32
N TYR A 695 -35.31 8.44 22.48
CA TYR A 695 -35.78 7.62 23.60
C TYR A 695 -35.10 6.24 23.62
N ASP A 696 -34.96 5.60 22.46
CA ASP A 696 -34.37 4.27 22.34
C ASP A 696 -32.86 4.25 22.61
N ASN A 697 -32.19 5.35 22.27
CA ASN A 697 -30.75 5.51 22.51
C ASN A 697 -30.43 6.01 23.93
N ALA A 698 -31.43 6.47 24.69
CA ALA A 698 -31.23 7.05 26.01
C ALA A 698 -30.69 6.02 27.04
N SER A 699 -29.56 6.36 27.65
CA SER A 699 -28.96 5.58 28.75
C SER A 699 -29.67 5.76 30.09
N SER A 700 -30.37 6.87 30.27
CA SER A 700 -31.10 7.24 31.48
C SER A 700 -32.55 7.60 31.12
N GLY A 701 -33.49 7.19 31.96
CA GLY A 701 -34.90 7.54 31.77
C GLY A 701 -35.27 8.95 32.23
N ASN A 702 -34.33 9.80 32.64
CA ASN A 702 -34.63 11.15 33.16
C ASN A 702 -34.81 12.18 32.02
N TYR A 703 -36.03 12.69 31.84
CA TYR A 703 -36.36 13.68 30.79
C TYR A 703 -35.70 15.05 30.94
N HIS A 704 -35.01 15.34 32.04
CA HIS A 704 -34.24 16.59 32.17
C HIS A 704 -32.79 16.46 31.69
N PHE A 705 -32.32 15.27 31.31
CA PHE A 705 -30.92 15.02 31.00
C PHE A 705 -30.71 14.08 29.82
N GLY A 706 -29.66 14.35 29.03
CA GLY A 706 -29.21 13.50 27.92
C GLY A 706 -30.25 13.36 26.81
N ASP A 707 -30.23 12.21 26.13
CA ASP A 707 -31.10 11.94 24.98
C ASP A 707 -32.59 11.91 25.36
N MET A 708 -32.92 11.60 26.61
CA MET A 708 -34.31 11.63 27.07
C MET A 708 -34.87 13.06 27.13
N LYS A 709 -34.02 14.05 27.43
CA LYS A 709 -34.38 15.46 27.28
C LYS A 709 -34.59 15.83 25.82
N LEU A 710 -33.70 15.38 24.94
CA LEU A 710 -33.83 15.63 23.51
C LEU A 710 -35.12 15.02 22.94
N ALA A 711 -35.50 13.81 23.38
CA ALA A 711 -36.76 13.18 23.02
C ALA A 711 -37.97 14.05 23.46
N TYR A 712 -37.94 14.57 24.69
CA TYR A 712 -39.00 15.40 25.23
C TYR A 712 -39.10 16.77 24.51
N ASP A 713 -37.97 17.46 24.35
CA ASP A 713 -37.89 18.78 23.72
C ASP A 713 -38.24 18.71 22.21
N CYS A 714 -37.93 17.61 21.53
CA CYS A 714 -38.31 17.38 20.12
C CYS A 714 -39.83 17.49 19.91
N LEU A 715 -40.61 17.07 20.92
CA LEU A 715 -42.07 17.11 20.89
C LEU A 715 -42.66 18.51 21.17
N ASP A 716 -41.86 19.55 21.41
CA ASP A 716 -42.28 20.97 21.54
C ASP A 716 -42.25 21.76 20.21
N ILE A 717 -41.78 21.11 19.14
CA ILE A 717 -41.67 21.69 17.80
C ILE A 717 -43.02 21.70 17.07
N PRO A 718 -43.73 20.56 16.93
CA PRO A 718 -45.06 20.54 16.31
C PRO A 718 -46.13 21.19 17.19
N ALA A 719 -47.27 21.52 16.59
CA ALA A 719 -48.46 21.96 17.35
C ALA A 719 -48.97 20.82 18.27
N PRO A 720 -49.51 21.13 19.46
CA PRO A 720 -49.92 20.11 20.42
C PRO A 720 -51.06 19.24 19.86
N SER A 721 -50.81 17.94 19.76
CA SER A 721 -51.78 16.92 19.36
C SER A 721 -51.98 15.87 20.48
N ASP A 722 -53.05 15.08 20.39
CA ASP A 722 -53.28 13.96 21.30
C ASP A 722 -52.21 12.86 21.19
N ARG A 723 -51.53 12.71 20.03
CA ARG A 723 -50.43 11.74 19.87
C ARG A 723 -49.18 12.25 20.58
N ILE A 724 -48.84 13.51 20.37
CA ILE A 724 -47.69 14.17 21.00
C ILE A 724 -47.83 14.19 22.53
N THR A 725 -49.03 14.53 23.02
CA THR A 725 -49.30 14.59 24.47
C THR A 725 -49.13 13.21 25.11
N ARG A 726 -49.62 12.15 24.46
CA ARG A 726 -49.45 10.78 24.96
C ARG A 726 -47.98 10.33 24.97
N ASP A 727 -47.18 10.75 23.99
CA ASP A 727 -45.76 10.40 23.93
C ASP A 727 -44.97 11.14 25.02
N LYS A 728 -45.27 12.44 25.26
CA LYS A 728 -44.73 13.20 26.40
C LYS A 728 -45.11 12.59 27.74
N GLU A 729 -46.39 12.28 27.94
CA GLU A 729 -46.88 11.59 29.14
C GLU A 729 -46.10 10.27 29.36
N PHE A 730 -45.85 9.50 28.29
CA PHE A 730 -45.07 8.26 28.37
C PHE A 730 -43.60 8.47 28.74
N ILE A 731 -42.95 9.53 28.22
CA ILE A 731 -41.60 9.93 28.62
C ILE A 731 -41.56 10.31 30.11
N GLU A 732 -42.53 11.09 30.58
CA GLU A 732 -42.66 11.42 32.01
C GLU A 732 -42.88 10.18 32.89
N ALA A 733 -43.71 9.23 32.43
CA ALA A 733 -43.89 7.94 33.09
C ALA A 733 -42.58 7.15 33.18
N THR A 734 -41.77 7.19 32.12
CA THR A 734 -40.46 6.53 32.08
C THR A 734 -39.52 7.11 33.13
N THR A 735 -39.47 8.44 33.29
CA THR A 735 -38.69 9.10 34.35
C THR A 735 -39.17 8.70 35.74
N ARG A 736 -40.49 8.64 35.94
CA ARG A 736 -41.09 8.17 37.20
C ARG A 736 -40.75 6.71 37.49
N LEU A 737 -40.73 5.83 36.49
CA LEU A 737 -40.34 4.42 36.65
C LEU A 737 -38.86 4.26 37.00
N CYS A 738 -37.99 5.01 36.33
CA CYS A 738 -36.56 4.97 36.60
C CYS A 738 -36.20 5.54 37.98
N SER A 739 -36.95 6.53 38.51
CA SER A 739 -36.70 7.07 39.85
C SER A 739 -36.98 6.06 40.98
N PHE A 740 -37.81 5.05 40.71
CA PHE A 740 -38.04 3.92 41.63
C PHE A 740 -36.92 2.87 41.62
N ASN A 741 -35.82 3.09 40.87
CA ASN A 741 -34.68 2.18 40.74
C ASN A 741 -35.07 0.74 40.38
N LEU A 742 -36.03 0.61 39.47
CA LEU A 742 -36.49 -0.68 38.98
C LEU A 742 -35.34 -1.49 38.38
N MET A 743 -35.22 -2.74 38.81
CA MET A 743 -34.18 -3.65 38.34
C MET A 743 -34.76 -4.60 37.29
N SER A 744 -34.11 -4.68 36.13
CA SER A 744 -34.43 -5.70 35.12
C SER A 744 -33.86 -7.06 35.53
N ARG A 745 -32.62 -7.03 36.05
CA ARG A 745 -31.91 -8.18 36.65
C ARG A 745 -31.25 -7.72 37.96
N PRO A 746 -30.90 -8.64 38.89
CA PRO A 746 -30.21 -8.26 40.12
C PRO A 746 -28.95 -7.42 39.82
N GLY A 747 -28.97 -6.15 40.22
CA GLY A 747 -27.86 -5.20 40.02
C GLY A 747 -27.87 -4.40 38.71
N ILE A 748 -28.82 -4.62 37.80
CA ILE A 748 -28.93 -3.86 36.53
C ILE A 748 -30.27 -3.11 36.49
N PRO A 749 -30.27 -1.76 36.42
CA PRO A 749 -31.50 -0.98 36.31
C PRO A 749 -32.18 -1.21 34.95
N ILE A 750 -33.50 -1.06 34.91
CA ILE A 750 -34.27 -1.13 33.67
C ILE A 750 -33.93 0.06 32.77
N THR A 751 -33.74 -0.19 31.47
CA THR A 751 -33.47 0.87 30.49
C THR A 751 -34.77 1.40 29.88
N PRO A 752 -34.79 2.63 29.34
CA PRO A 752 -35.95 3.17 28.62
C PRO A 752 -36.43 2.23 27.50
N LEU A 753 -35.51 1.69 26.70
CA LEU A 753 -35.82 0.74 25.64
C LEU A 753 -36.57 -0.50 26.17
N GLU A 754 -36.14 -1.06 27.31
CA GLU A 754 -36.83 -2.19 27.94
C GLU A 754 -38.25 -1.81 28.40
N ILE A 755 -38.44 -0.61 28.95
CA ILE A 755 -39.76 -0.08 29.36
C ILE A 755 -40.70 -0.02 28.15
N ARG A 756 -40.25 0.54 27.03
CA ARG A 756 -41.07 0.68 25.82
C ARG A 756 -41.40 -0.66 25.16
N LEU A 757 -40.48 -1.62 25.19
CA LEU A 757 -40.69 -2.97 24.65
C LEU A 757 -41.58 -3.87 25.54
N THR A 758 -41.97 -3.42 26.75
CA THR A 758 -42.88 -4.19 27.60
C THR A 758 -44.29 -4.26 27.00
N LYS A 759 -44.76 -5.49 26.75
CA LYS A 759 -46.10 -5.75 26.20
C LYS A 759 -47.21 -5.44 27.21
N ASP A 760 -47.01 -5.85 28.45
CA ASP A 760 -47.93 -5.57 29.55
C ASP A 760 -47.37 -4.44 30.41
N ARG A 761 -47.84 -3.22 30.17
CA ARG A 761 -47.35 -2.02 30.87
C ARG A 761 -47.76 -1.98 32.35
N LEU A 762 -48.83 -2.68 32.74
CA LEU A 762 -49.24 -2.80 34.15
C LEU A 762 -48.25 -3.64 34.96
N SER A 763 -47.43 -4.47 34.28
CA SER A 763 -46.30 -5.17 34.91
C SER A 763 -45.28 -4.30 35.58
N LEU A 764 -45.08 -3.11 35.02
CA LEU A 764 -44.08 -2.19 35.53
C LEU A 764 -44.55 -1.67 36.89
N VAL A 765 -45.87 -1.43 37.03
CA VAL A 765 -46.47 -0.99 38.29
C VAL A 765 -46.38 -2.07 39.37
N SER A 766 -46.68 -3.33 39.03
CA SER A 766 -46.52 -4.44 40.00
C SER A 766 -45.06 -4.62 40.43
N ARG A 767 -44.10 -4.38 39.53
CA ARG A 767 -42.67 -4.39 39.83
C ARG A 767 -42.25 -3.21 40.73
N VAL A 768 -42.83 -2.02 40.53
CA VAL A 768 -42.59 -0.85 41.42
C VAL A 768 -43.05 -1.15 42.83
N LEU A 769 -44.26 -1.69 42.99
CA LEU A 769 -44.85 -1.98 44.30
C LEU A 769 -44.10 -3.07 45.07
N SER A 770 -43.58 -4.09 44.37
CA SER A 770 -42.79 -5.15 44.99
C SER A 770 -41.36 -4.74 45.32
N SER A 771 -40.78 -3.78 44.59
CA SER A 771 -39.41 -3.30 44.82
C SER A 771 -39.34 -2.27 45.95
N ASN A 772 -40.39 -1.46 46.14
CA ASN A 772 -40.43 -0.38 47.11
C ASN A 772 -41.52 -0.60 48.15
N SER A 773 -41.12 -0.92 49.39
CA SER A 773 -42.05 -1.17 50.49
C SER A 773 -42.94 0.03 50.85
N ASP A 774 -42.56 1.26 50.50
CA ASP A 774 -43.33 2.46 50.81
C ASP A 774 -44.18 2.98 49.64
N ALA A 775 -44.07 2.41 48.44
CA ALA A 775 -44.77 2.93 47.25
C ALA A 775 -46.29 2.90 47.39
N PHE A 776 -46.84 1.93 48.13
CA PHE A 776 -48.28 1.82 48.37
C PHE A 776 -48.86 3.02 49.16
N LYS A 777 -48.00 3.79 49.85
CA LYS A 777 -48.41 4.97 50.61
C LYS A 777 -48.81 6.15 49.73
N HIS A 778 -48.43 6.14 48.45
CA HIS A 778 -48.61 7.24 47.51
C HIS A 778 -49.58 6.86 46.37
N THR A 779 -50.82 6.50 46.72
CA THR A 779 -51.88 6.06 45.79
C THR A 779 -52.03 6.97 44.56
N GLN A 780 -52.11 8.29 44.77
CA GLN A 780 -52.26 9.27 43.68
C GLN A 780 -51.08 9.29 42.70
N VAL A 781 -49.86 9.08 43.19
CA VAL A 781 -48.65 9.07 42.33
C VAL A 781 -48.63 7.82 41.44
N ILE A 782 -49.07 6.68 41.97
CA ILE A 782 -49.16 5.43 41.20
C ILE A 782 -50.30 5.50 40.18
N LEU A 783 -51.44 6.11 40.51
CA LEU A 783 -52.52 6.33 39.56
C LEU A 783 -52.12 7.32 38.44
N ASP A 784 -51.41 8.40 38.77
CA ASP A 784 -50.84 9.32 37.77
C ASP A 784 -49.87 8.60 36.82
N LEU A 785 -49.00 7.73 37.37
CA LEU A 785 -48.11 6.90 36.57
C LEU A 785 -48.88 5.98 35.61
N VAL A 786 -49.96 5.35 36.06
CA VAL A 786 -50.80 4.46 35.24
C VAL A 786 -51.47 5.23 34.11
N HIS A 787 -52.00 6.42 34.39
CA HIS A 787 -52.56 7.29 33.37
C HIS A 787 -51.52 7.60 32.29
N LYS A 788 -50.31 8.00 32.70
CA LYS A 788 -49.21 8.36 31.81
C LYS A 788 -48.61 7.17 31.04
N LEU A 789 -48.76 5.93 31.53
CA LEU A 789 -48.40 4.72 30.79
C LEU A 789 -49.34 4.39 29.62
N GLY A 790 -50.41 5.18 29.43
CA GLY A 790 -51.35 5.06 28.33
C GLY A 790 -52.71 4.47 28.72
N PHE A 791 -52.99 4.34 30.02
CA PHE A 791 -54.28 3.86 30.54
C PHE A 791 -55.21 5.00 30.97
N ARG A 792 -55.05 6.19 30.39
CA ARG A 792 -55.88 7.35 30.69
C ARG A 792 -57.34 7.05 30.33
N GLY A 793 -58.22 7.08 31.33
CA GLY A 793 -59.64 6.77 31.16
C GLY A 793 -59.97 5.28 31.13
N ASP A 794 -58.99 4.39 31.36
CA ASP A 794 -59.23 2.95 31.52
C ASP A 794 -59.51 2.60 32.99
N VAL A 795 -60.80 2.50 33.30
CA VAL A 795 -61.29 2.22 34.66
C VAL A 795 -60.92 0.79 35.11
N VAL A 796 -60.71 -0.14 34.17
CA VAL A 796 -60.30 -1.52 34.50
C VAL A 796 -58.85 -1.53 34.96
N ALA A 797 -57.97 -0.80 34.26
CA ALA A 797 -56.58 -0.62 34.68
C ALA A 797 -56.47 0.12 36.03
N GLU A 798 -57.31 1.13 36.25
CA GLU A 798 -57.42 1.84 37.54
C GLU A 798 -57.84 0.90 38.68
N ALA A 799 -58.86 0.06 38.46
CA ALA A 799 -59.31 -0.94 39.44
C ALA A 799 -58.22 -2.00 39.71
N LYS A 800 -57.55 -2.50 38.66
CA LYS A 800 -56.43 -3.45 38.79
C LYS A 800 -55.27 -2.86 39.60
N THR A 801 -54.95 -1.59 39.40
CA THR A 801 -53.85 -0.92 40.12
C THR A 801 -54.21 -0.61 41.57
N MET A 802 -55.46 -0.22 41.85
CA MET A 802 -55.94 -0.13 43.23
C MET A 802 -55.94 -1.49 43.94
N ALA A 803 -56.28 -2.59 43.26
CA ALA A 803 -56.18 -3.93 43.83
C ALA A 803 -54.72 -4.32 44.15
N MET A 804 -53.76 -4.02 43.27
CA MET A 804 -52.33 -4.22 43.54
C MET A 804 -51.84 -3.41 44.74
N LEU A 805 -52.34 -2.17 44.92
CA LEU A 805 -52.04 -1.33 46.08
C LEU A 805 -52.61 -1.91 47.37
N VAL A 806 -53.85 -2.44 47.34
CA VAL A 806 -54.47 -3.12 48.48
C VAL A 806 -53.66 -4.35 48.89
N GLU A 807 -53.22 -5.17 47.94
CA GLU A 807 -52.40 -6.35 48.22
C GLU A 807 -51.04 -5.98 48.82
N SER A 808 -50.38 -4.95 48.27
CA SER A 808 -49.11 -4.44 48.79
C SER A 808 -49.25 -3.87 50.20
N ALA A 809 -50.34 -3.15 50.49
CA ALA A 809 -50.63 -2.62 51.82
C ALA A 809 -50.92 -3.73 52.84
N VAL A 810 -51.62 -4.80 52.42
CA VAL A 810 -51.84 -6.01 53.25
C VAL A 810 -50.51 -6.70 53.57
N GLN A 811 -49.63 -6.84 52.59
CA GLN A 811 -48.31 -7.44 52.79
C GLN A 811 -47.42 -6.63 53.73
N ALA A 812 -47.59 -5.30 53.76
CA ALA A 812 -46.91 -4.39 54.68
C ALA A 812 -47.64 -4.21 56.03
N GLU A 813 -48.70 -4.99 56.30
CA GLU A 813 -49.54 -4.94 57.50
C GLU A 813 -50.24 -3.58 57.76
N ASP A 814 -50.37 -2.71 56.74
CA ASP A 814 -51.11 -1.44 56.83
C ASP A 814 -52.57 -1.63 56.38
N PHE A 815 -53.37 -2.26 57.23
CA PHE A 815 -54.77 -2.56 56.95
C PHE A 815 -55.66 -1.30 56.88
N THR A 816 -55.24 -0.19 57.47
CA THR A 816 -55.97 1.08 57.41
C THR A 816 -56.00 1.64 55.99
N ARG A 817 -54.82 1.72 55.36
CA ARG A 817 -54.73 2.18 53.96
C ARG A 817 -55.27 1.16 52.97
N ALA A 818 -55.11 -0.13 53.25
CA ALA A 818 -55.72 -1.19 52.44
C ALA A 818 -57.24 -1.01 52.40
N PHE A 819 -57.88 -0.71 53.53
CA PHE A 819 -59.31 -0.43 53.59
C PHE A 819 -59.69 0.84 52.83
N GLU A 820 -59.00 1.97 53.04
CA GLU A 820 -59.28 3.23 52.34
C GLU A 820 -59.14 3.10 50.82
N THR A 821 -58.08 2.45 50.35
CA THR A 821 -57.84 2.21 48.92
C THR A 821 -58.90 1.28 48.34
N SER A 822 -59.31 0.26 49.09
CA SER A 822 -60.40 -0.64 48.67
C SER A 822 -61.75 0.08 48.58
N GLN A 823 -62.03 1.06 49.46
CA GLN A 823 -63.24 1.88 49.36
C GLN A 823 -63.22 2.75 48.09
N SER A 824 -62.09 3.41 47.81
CA SER A 824 -61.93 4.17 46.57
C SER A 824 -62.16 3.30 45.32
N MET A 825 -61.63 2.08 45.32
CA MET A 825 -61.84 1.11 44.23
C MET A 825 -63.30 0.65 44.11
N ILE A 826 -64.00 0.43 45.23
CA ILE A 826 -65.42 0.08 45.21
C ILE A 826 -66.24 1.23 44.62
N ASP A 827 -65.95 2.47 45.00
CA ASP A 827 -66.67 3.64 44.51
C ASP A 827 -66.45 3.85 43.00
N THR A 828 -65.23 3.67 42.48
CA THR A 828 -64.98 3.77 41.03
C THR A 828 -65.72 2.69 40.23
N VAL A 829 -65.72 1.44 40.71
CA VAL A 829 -66.41 0.32 40.04
C VAL A 829 -67.93 0.45 40.13
N LEU A 830 -68.48 0.91 41.26
CA LEU A 830 -69.92 1.18 41.38
C LEU A 830 -70.35 2.35 40.50
N ASN A 831 -69.54 3.40 40.38
CA ASN A 831 -69.79 4.50 39.45
C ASN A 831 -69.79 4.01 38.00
N LEU A 832 -68.82 3.17 37.60
CA LEU A 832 -68.79 2.53 36.27
C LEU A 832 -70.05 1.68 36.02
N ARG A 833 -70.51 0.92 37.02
CA ARG A 833 -71.73 0.13 36.91
C ARG A 833 -72.99 0.98 36.78
N SER A 834 -72.99 2.18 37.39
CA SER A 834 -74.13 3.10 37.34
C SER A 834 -74.26 3.85 36.01
N THR A 835 -73.16 4.01 35.25
CA THR A 835 -73.17 4.66 33.93
C THR A 835 -73.64 3.72 32.82
N VAL A 836 -73.54 2.41 33.01
CA VAL A 836 -74.03 1.40 32.05
C VAL A 836 -75.54 1.16 32.24
N PRO A 837 -76.37 1.29 31.18
CA PRO A 837 -77.80 1.00 31.26
C PRO A 837 -78.07 -0.47 31.61
N SER A 838 -78.99 -0.71 32.54
CA SER A 838 -79.38 -2.05 33.00
C SER A 838 -79.77 -2.98 31.81
N GLY A 839 -78.94 -3.98 31.52
CA GLY A 839 -79.23 -5.03 30.54
C GLY A 839 -78.20 -5.25 29.43
N LEU A 840 -77.15 -4.42 29.34
CA LEU A 840 -76.01 -4.64 28.44
C LEU A 840 -74.83 -5.23 29.24
N HIS A 841 -74.30 -6.37 28.80
CA HIS A 841 -73.04 -6.90 29.32
C HIS A 841 -71.88 -6.12 28.73
N ASP A 842 -71.17 -5.38 29.58
CA ASP A 842 -69.90 -4.76 29.24
C ASP A 842 -68.77 -5.58 29.88
N SER A 843 -67.89 -6.12 29.02
CA SER A 843 -66.73 -6.91 29.44
C SER A 843 -65.85 -6.15 30.44
N ASN A 844 -65.78 -4.82 30.33
CA ASN A 844 -64.98 -4.00 31.23
C ASN A 844 -65.57 -3.92 32.65
N VAL A 845 -66.91 -3.89 32.75
CA VAL A 845 -67.60 -3.90 34.05
C VAL A 845 -67.43 -5.24 34.73
N ASP A 846 -67.54 -6.33 33.96
CA ASP A 846 -67.38 -7.69 34.49
C ASP A 846 -65.93 -7.91 34.99
N GLU A 847 -64.92 -7.49 34.22
CA GLU A 847 -63.51 -7.56 34.65
C GLU A 847 -63.20 -6.67 35.87
N ALA A 848 -63.66 -5.42 35.88
CA ALA A 848 -63.43 -4.52 37.01
C ALA A 848 -64.15 -5.00 38.28
N SER A 849 -65.37 -5.54 38.13
CA SER A 849 -66.11 -6.16 39.22
C SER A 849 -65.41 -7.41 39.75
N GLU A 850 -64.85 -8.23 38.85
CA GLU A 850 -64.08 -9.43 39.20
C GLU A 850 -62.87 -9.09 40.08
N VAL A 851 -62.07 -8.12 39.65
CA VAL A 851 -60.90 -7.64 40.40
C VAL A 851 -61.30 -7.08 41.76
N CYS A 852 -62.38 -6.29 41.79
CA CYS A 852 -62.85 -5.60 43.00
C CYS A 852 -63.38 -6.58 44.07
N TRP A 853 -64.23 -7.55 43.71
CA TRP A 853 -64.80 -8.48 44.70
C TRP A 853 -63.72 -9.39 45.29
N VAL A 854 -62.74 -9.82 44.49
CA VAL A 854 -61.66 -10.67 44.99
C VAL A 854 -60.76 -9.90 45.94
N ALA A 855 -60.35 -8.67 45.60
CA ALA A 855 -59.54 -7.85 46.49
C ALA A 855 -60.27 -7.57 47.82
N CYS A 856 -61.58 -7.27 47.79
CA CYS A 856 -62.40 -7.12 48.99
C CYS A 856 -62.49 -8.41 49.81
N TYR A 857 -62.64 -9.56 49.16
CA TYR A 857 -62.70 -10.87 49.80
C TYR A 857 -61.37 -11.26 50.47
N GLN A 858 -60.23 -11.02 49.82
CA GLN A 858 -58.91 -11.32 50.38
C GLN A 858 -58.61 -10.47 51.62
N LEU A 859 -58.90 -9.17 51.56
CA LEU A 859 -58.74 -8.27 52.71
C LEU A 859 -59.70 -8.64 53.85
N GLY A 860 -60.95 -8.98 53.53
CA GLY A 860 -61.97 -9.39 54.51
C GLY A 860 -61.65 -10.72 55.23
N ARG A 861 -60.99 -11.66 54.55
CA ARG A 861 -60.56 -12.95 55.10
C ARG A 861 -59.34 -12.86 56.03
N HIS A 862 -58.53 -11.80 55.91
CA HIS A 862 -57.23 -11.76 56.56
C HIS A 862 -57.35 -11.82 58.10
N PRO A 863 -56.69 -12.78 58.79
CA PRO A 863 -56.87 -12.98 60.22
C PRO A 863 -56.32 -11.82 61.06
N GLU A 864 -55.24 -11.18 60.61
CA GLU A 864 -54.56 -10.09 61.34
C GLU A 864 -55.28 -8.74 61.23
N PHE A 865 -56.33 -8.64 60.39
CA PHE A 865 -57.14 -7.44 60.30
C PHE A 865 -58.17 -7.42 61.44
N GLU A 866 -57.90 -6.69 62.53
CA GLU A 866 -58.71 -6.77 63.76
C GLU A 866 -60.11 -6.10 63.66
N ASP A 867 -60.32 -5.18 62.72
CA ASP A 867 -61.57 -4.42 62.61
C ASP A 867 -62.69 -5.23 61.91
N VAL A 868 -63.45 -5.97 62.72
CA VAL A 868 -64.54 -6.84 62.26
C VAL A 868 -65.66 -6.05 61.55
N GLN A 869 -65.90 -4.80 61.96
CA GLN A 869 -66.94 -3.99 61.32
C GLN A 869 -66.53 -3.63 59.89
N LYS A 870 -65.28 -3.24 59.67
CA LYS A 870 -64.74 -3.01 58.32
C LYS A 870 -64.69 -4.30 57.49
N LYS A 871 -64.31 -5.44 58.08
CA LYS A 871 -64.37 -6.76 57.42
C LYS A 871 -65.77 -7.07 56.87
N LEU A 872 -66.79 -6.89 57.70
CA LEU A 872 -68.18 -7.13 57.29
C LEU A 872 -68.62 -6.19 56.17
N THR A 873 -68.15 -4.93 56.15
CA THR A 873 -68.45 -4.01 55.04
C THR A 873 -67.79 -4.44 53.72
N LEU A 874 -66.53 -4.88 53.76
CA LEU A 874 -65.82 -5.38 52.58
C LEU A 874 -66.45 -6.67 52.05
N LEU A 875 -66.78 -7.61 52.93
CA LEU A 875 -67.45 -8.86 52.56
C LEU A 875 -68.86 -8.60 52.02
N GLY A 876 -69.58 -7.62 52.57
CA GLY A 876 -70.88 -7.17 52.04
C GLY A 876 -70.77 -6.60 50.62
N ARG A 877 -69.74 -5.79 50.36
CA ARG A 877 -69.45 -5.28 49.01
C ARG A 877 -68.95 -6.37 48.05
N ALA A 878 -68.19 -7.33 48.55
CA ALA A 878 -67.80 -8.50 47.76
C ALA A 878 -69.03 -9.32 47.34
N LEU A 879 -70.01 -9.54 48.23
CA LEU A 879 -71.27 -10.22 47.88
C LEU A 879 -72.10 -9.50 46.81
N GLU A 880 -72.00 -8.17 46.74
CA GLU A 880 -72.71 -7.35 45.74
C GLU A 880 -72.10 -7.49 44.33
N LEU A 881 -70.78 -7.73 44.24
CA LEU A 881 -70.00 -7.73 43.00
C LEU A 881 -69.58 -9.14 42.53
N CYS A 882 -69.70 -10.15 43.38
CA CYS A 882 -69.24 -11.52 43.14
C CYS A 882 -70.19 -12.29 42.19
N PRO A 883 -69.66 -13.16 41.31
CA PRO A 883 -70.50 -14.04 40.49
C PRO A 883 -71.27 -15.04 41.36
N ALA A 884 -72.45 -15.47 40.88
CA ALA A 884 -73.37 -16.32 41.63
C ALA A 884 -72.74 -17.61 42.17
N ASP A 885 -71.78 -18.19 41.43
CA ASP A 885 -71.11 -19.44 41.77
C ASP A 885 -70.20 -19.33 43.01
N ARG A 886 -69.76 -18.12 43.37
CA ARG A 886 -68.80 -17.86 44.45
C ARG A 886 -69.42 -17.23 45.70
N MET A 887 -70.72 -16.90 45.65
CA MET A 887 -71.43 -16.31 46.78
C MET A 887 -71.37 -17.19 48.05
N ALA A 888 -71.44 -18.52 47.89
CA ALA A 888 -71.38 -19.45 49.02
C ALA A 888 -70.05 -19.37 49.78
N ASP A 889 -68.93 -19.22 49.05
CA ASP A 889 -67.58 -19.12 49.62
C ASP A 889 -67.40 -17.81 50.39
N VAL A 890 -67.96 -16.70 49.89
CA VAL A 890 -67.95 -15.39 50.56
C VAL A 890 -68.85 -15.41 51.80
N LEU A 891 -70.05 -15.99 51.71
CA LEU A 891 -70.98 -16.12 52.83
C LEU A 891 -70.40 -16.95 54.00
N ALA A 892 -69.63 -17.99 53.71
CA ALA A 892 -68.99 -18.80 54.76
C ALA A 892 -68.02 -18.00 55.62
N ILE A 893 -67.24 -17.09 55.02
CA ILE A 893 -66.31 -16.20 55.75
C ILE A 893 -67.06 -15.04 56.40
N TRP A 894 -68.14 -14.56 55.76
CA TRP A 894 -69.03 -13.56 56.35
C TRP A 894 -69.67 -14.06 57.64
N HIS A 895 -70.22 -15.29 57.66
CA HIS A 895 -70.80 -15.89 58.88
C HIS A 895 -69.76 -16.06 59.99
N ARG A 896 -68.53 -16.46 59.66
CA ARG A 896 -67.45 -16.55 60.66
C ARG A 896 -67.12 -15.18 61.26
N SER A 897 -67.00 -14.15 60.42
CA SER A 897 -66.74 -12.78 60.86
C SER A 897 -67.93 -12.18 61.64
N GLU A 898 -69.15 -12.60 61.30
CA GLU A 898 -70.38 -12.24 62.01
C GLU A 898 -70.42 -12.88 63.41
N ASP A 899 -70.04 -14.16 63.53
CA ASP A 899 -69.90 -14.83 64.82
C ASP A 899 -68.85 -14.15 65.70
N GLU A 900 -67.70 -13.77 65.12
CA GLU A 900 -66.66 -12.97 65.79
C GLU A 900 -67.18 -11.59 66.24
N ASP A 901 -67.96 -10.89 65.41
CA ASP A 901 -68.60 -9.62 65.79
C ASP A 901 -69.65 -9.81 66.89
N LEU A 902 -70.45 -10.88 66.83
CA LEU A 902 -71.41 -11.22 67.86
C LEU A 902 -70.72 -11.54 69.19
N GLU A 903 -69.59 -12.25 69.17
CA GLU A 903 -68.76 -12.50 70.34
C GLU A 903 -68.14 -11.21 70.88
N GLN A 904 -67.59 -10.34 70.03
CA GLN A 904 -67.08 -9.03 70.45
C GLN A 904 -68.18 -8.14 71.02
N ARG A 905 -69.39 -8.13 70.44
CA ARG A 905 -70.56 -7.40 70.96
C ARG A 905 -71.04 -7.99 72.27
N ARG A 906 -71.08 -9.31 72.42
CA ARG A 906 -71.38 -10.00 73.68
C ARG A 906 -70.35 -9.65 74.75
N ALA A 907 -69.06 -9.67 74.43
CA ALA A 907 -67.97 -9.27 75.32
C ALA A 907 -68.04 -7.79 75.70
N ARG A 908 -68.36 -6.88 74.75
CA ARG A 908 -68.61 -5.45 75.03
C ARG A 908 -69.84 -5.27 75.94
N LEU A 909 -70.93 -5.99 75.71
CA LEU A 909 -72.14 -5.96 76.53
C LEU A 909 -71.92 -6.57 77.92
N GLU A 910 -71.11 -7.61 78.04
CA GLU A 910 -70.68 -8.22 79.30
C GLU A 910 -69.75 -7.31 80.10
N ASN A 911 -68.78 -6.66 79.44
CA ASN A 911 -67.96 -5.62 80.06
C ASN A 911 -68.79 -4.40 80.48
N ARG A 912 -69.87 -4.09 79.75
CA ARG A 912 -70.82 -3.01 80.09
C ARG A 912 -71.78 -3.41 81.22
N ARG A 913 -72.09 -4.71 81.38
CA ARG A 913 -72.87 -5.29 82.50
C ARG A 913 -72.05 -5.48 83.77
N LYS A 914 -70.75 -5.83 83.66
CA LYS A 914 -69.80 -5.96 84.78
C LYS A 914 -69.23 -4.60 85.22
N GLY A 915 -70.11 -3.62 85.44
CA GLY A 915 -69.73 -2.27 85.85
C GLY A 915 -68.69 -2.27 86.99
N GLY A 916 -67.46 -1.91 86.64
CA GLY A 916 -66.35 -1.79 87.58
C GLY A 916 -65.36 -0.74 87.07
N ARG A 917 -65.42 0.45 87.67
CA ARG A 917 -64.37 1.46 87.58
C ARG A 917 -63.01 0.83 87.89
N THR A 918 -62.15 0.64 86.90
CA THR A 918 -60.70 0.63 87.10
C THR A 918 -60.16 2.01 86.74
N VAL A 919 -59.80 2.77 87.78
CA VAL A 919 -59.07 4.03 87.64
C VAL A 919 -57.62 3.72 87.27
N HIS A 920 -57.24 4.18 86.07
CA HIS A 920 -55.92 4.54 85.54
C HIS A 920 -54.68 3.65 85.75
N ALA A 921 -54.07 3.26 84.62
CA ALA A 921 -52.67 3.55 84.35
C ALA A 921 -52.54 4.27 83.01
N ARG A 922 -52.16 5.55 83.05
CA ARG A 922 -51.76 6.35 81.90
C ARG A 922 -50.39 5.83 81.43
N LYS A 923 -50.33 5.17 80.27
CA LYS A 923 -49.08 4.91 79.51
C LYS A 923 -49.37 5.34 78.08
N ARG A 924 -49.04 6.60 77.77
CA ARG A 924 -47.81 7.05 77.09
C ARG A 924 -47.80 6.57 75.65
N ALA A 925 -47.95 7.54 74.74
CA ALA A 925 -47.62 7.42 73.34
C ALA A 925 -46.24 6.77 73.19
N PRO A 926 -46.06 5.79 72.29
CA PRO A 926 -44.74 5.42 71.84
C PRO A 926 -44.34 6.42 70.77
N THR A 927 -43.47 7.34 71.16
CA THR A 927 -42.53 7.99 70.26
C THR A 927 -41.62 6.95 69.63
N GLU A 928 -41.27 7.18 68.38
CA GLU A 928 -40.32 6.44 67.55
C GLU A 928 -38.96 6.22 68.27
N HIS A 929 -38.29 5.13 67.85
CA HIS A 929 -36.94 4.64 68.21
C HIS A 929 -36.80 3.69 69.42
N ASP A 930 -36.73 2.36 69.17
CA ASP A 930 -35.46 1.58 69.13
C ASP A 930 -35.69 0.05 68.92
N PRO A 931 -34.65 -0.75 68.54
CA PRO A 931 -34.80 -1.98 67.73
C PRO A 931 -34.87 -3.32 68.49
N VAL A 932 -35.53 -4.28 67.81
CA VAL A 932 -35.34 -5.75 67.75
C VAL A 932 -34.88 -6.49 69.02
N ALA A 933 -35.84 -7.14 69.71
CA ALA A 933 -35.57 -8.29 70.58
C ALA A 933 -35.71 -9.61 69.80
N SER A 934 -34.64 -10.40 69.79
CA SER A 934 -34.45 -11.58 68.95
C SER A 934 -35.42 -12.76 69.18
N LEU A 935 -35.73 -13.43 68.07
CA LEU A 935 -36.49 -14.68 67.92
C LEU A 935 -35.91 -15.89 68.71
N ALA A 936 -34.70 -15.76 69.26
CA ALA A 936 -34.03 -16.78 70.06
C ALA A 936 -34.67 -17.02 71.45
N ALA A 937 -35.38 -16.03 72.00
CA ALA A 937 -36.04 -16.16 73.31
C ALA A 937 -37.35 -16.97 73.27
N ARG A 938 -37.98 -17.10 72.09
CA ARG A 938 -39.25 -17.84 71.94
C ARG A 938 -39.09 -19.31 71.57
N LEU A 939 -37.90 -19.75 71.14
CA LEU A 939 -37.65 -21.12 70.66
C LEU A 939 -37.17 -22.12 71.72
N GLN A 940 -36.94 -21.68 72.97
CA GLN A 940 -36.43 -22.57 74.03
C GLN A 940 -37.51 -23.37 74.78
N HIS A 941 -38.80 -23.14 74.53
CA HIS A 941 -39.85 -23.73 75.36
C HIS A 941 -40.61 -24.94 74.80
N LEU A 942 -40.32 -25.43 73.59
CA LEU A 942 -41.06 -26.58 73.05
C LEU A 942 -40.15 -27.55 72.26
N ARG A 943 -39.68 -28.60 72.95
CA ARG A 943 -39.16 -29.85 72.35
C ARG A 943 -40.09 -31.02 72.74
N MET A 944 -40.46 -31.79 71.71
CA MET A 944 -41.44 -32.90 71.57
C MET A 944 -41.01 -34.23 72.30
N PRO A 945 -41.80 -35.36 72.35
CA PRO A 945 -42.08 -36.25 71.19
C PRO A 945 -43.44 -37.04 71.12
N ASP A 946 -43.88 -37.27 69.87
CA ASP A 946 -44.46 -38.45 69.18
C ASP A 946 -45.68 -39.27 69.70
N PHE A 947 -46.69 -39.48 68.82
CA PHE A 947 -47.22 -40.81 68.40
C PHE A 947 -48.23 -40.76 67.21
N GLN A 948 -47.76 -41.22 66.05
CA GLN A 948 -48.31 -41.96 64.89
C GLN A 948 -49.82 -42.28 64.61
N ILE A 949 -50.22 -42.01 63.33
CA ILE A 949 -50.92 -42.87 62.29
C ILE A 949 -52.47 -43.05 62.42
N PRO A 950 -53.32 -43.29 61.34
CA PRO A 950 -53.12 -43.46 59.87
C PRO A 950 -54.01 -42.64 58.91
N HIS A 951 -53.67 -42.74 57.61
CA HIS A 951 -54.46 -42.40 56.40
C HIS A 951 -55.79 -43.18 56.30
N SER A 952 -56.93 -42.63 55.87
CA SER A 952 -57.46 -42.47 54.48
C SER A 952 -58.98 -42.80 54.53
N PRO A 953 -59.80 -42.75 53.46
CA PRO A 953 -60.01 -41.79 52.37
C PRO A 953 -61.46 -41.23 52.41
N LEU A 954 -61.77 -40.16 51.66
CA LEU A 954 -63.00 -40.05 50.88
C LEU A 954 -62.96 -38.78 50.02
N THR A 955 -63.18 -39.02 48.74
CA THR A 955 -63.24 -38.13 47.58
C THR A 955 -64.29 -37.02 47.71
N GLY A 956 -63.98 -35.82 47.23
CA GLY A 956 -64.98 -34.86 46.76
C GLY A 956 -65.06 -33.52 47.50
N ALA A 957 -63.95 -32.79 47.61
CA ALA A 957 -63.97 -31.34 47.75
C ALA A 957 -62.68 -30.81 47.12
N GLU A 958 -62.79 -30.27 45.91
CA GLU A 958 -61.70 -29.50 45.32
C GLU A 958 -61.42 -28.29 46.21
N ASP A 959 -60.16 -28.14 46.59
CA ASP A 959 -59.67 -27.13 47.53
C ASP A 959 -60.02 -25.72 47.03
N ALA A 960 -60.94 -25.03 47.71
CA ALA A 960 -61.41 -23.70 47.32
C ALA A 960 -60.27 -22.65 47.29
N ALA A 961 -59.18 -22.90 48.01
CA ALA A 961 -57.95 -22.10 47.95
C ALA A 961 -57.23 -22.22 46.58
N ALA A 962 -57.29 -23.38 45.93
CA ALA A 962 -56.74 -23.59 44.59
C ALA A 962 -57.62 -22.98 43.48
N LEU A 963 -58.92 -22.82 43.73
CA LEU A 963 -59.87 -22.17 42.81
C LEU A 963 -59.77 -20.64 42.85
N ALA A 964 -59.56 -20.04 44.03
CA ALA A 964 -59.27 -18.60 44.15
C ALA A 964 -57.94 -18.24 43.46
N GLY A 965 -56.91 -19.06 43.61
CA GLY A 965 -55.65 -18.91 42.87
C GLY A 965 -55.80 -19.08 41.36
N LYS A 966 -56.70 -19.96 40.88
CA LYS A 966 -56.95 -20.18 39.44
C LYS A 966 -57.82 -19.10 38.79
N ALA A 967 -58.74 -18.48 39.52
CA ALA A 967 -59.52 -17.33 39.03
C ALA A 967 -58.62 -16.08 38.93
N PHE A 968 -57.80 -15.82 39.95
CA PHE A 968 -56.82 -14.74 39.92
C PHE A 968 -55.74 -14.95 38.84
N ASN A 969 -55.26 -16.18 38.63
CA ASN A 969 -54.30 -16.49 37.57
C ASN A 969 -54.87 -16.41 36.14
N ARG A 970 -56.21 -16.39 35.97
CA ARG A 970 -56.84 -16.16 34.65
C ARG A 970 -56.98 -14.68 34.31
N VAL A 971 -57.13 -13.82 35.32
CA VAL A 971 -57.23 -12.35 35.16
C VAL A 971 -55.87 -11.65 35.31
N ALA A 972 -54.92 -12.27 36.02
CA ALA A 972 -53.54 -11.85 36.21
C ALA A 972 -52.55 -12.77 35.48
N ALA A 973 -52.89 -13.21 34.27
CA ALA A 973 -51.96 -13.92 33.40
C ALA A 973 -50.86 -12.96 32.88
N ASN A 974 -49.95 -12.57 33.77
CA ASN A 974 -48.56 -12.16 33.49
C ASN A 974 -47.66 -11.88 34.72
N PHE A 975 -48.12 -12.03 35.98
CA PHE A 975 -47.22 -11.89 37.15
C PHE A 975 -47.06 -13.16 37.98
N PRO A 976 -45.87 -13.80 37.97
CA PRO A 976 -45.55 -14.84 38.91
C PRO A 976 -44.84 -14.23 40.13
N PHE A 977 -45.55 -14.04 41.24
CA PHE A 977 -44.89 -13.88 42.53
C PHE A 977 -44.53 -15.26 43.09
N THR A 978 -43.28 -15.67 42.89
CA THR A 978 -42.66 -16.76 43.67
C THR A 978 -41.33 -16.27 44.23
N VAL A 979 -41.29 -16.01 45.54
CA VAL A 979 -40.03 -15.83 46.28
C VAL A 979 -39.80 -17.10 47.09
N GLY A 980 -38.65 -17.73 46.83
CA GLY A 980 -38.33 -19.11 47.18
C GLY A 980 -38.15 -19.39 48.67
N ASN A 981 -38.64 -20.56 49.06
CA ASN A 981 -38.30 -21.27 50.28
C ASN A 981 -36.89 -21.89 50.10
N ARG A 982 -35.93 -21.57 50.99
CA ARG A 982 -34.57 -22.16 50.97
C ARG A 982 -34.64 -23.66 51.23
N GLY A 983 -34.32 -24.46 50.22
CA GLY A 983 -34.10 -25.91 50.29
C GLY A 983 -32.73 -26.28 49.73
N ARG A 984 -32.02 -27.14 50.45
CA ARG A 984 -30.59 -27.45 50.36
C ARG A 984 -30.36 -28.78 49.64
N THR A 985 -29.61 -28.82 48.54
CA THR A 985 -28.92 -30.01 47.98
C THR A 985 -27.86 -29.53 46.96
N LEU A 986 -26.56 -29.66 47.19
CA LEU A 986 -25.68 -30.84 46.98
C LEU A 986 -25.76 -31.44 45.57
N THR A 987 -24.82 -31.04 44.70
CA THR A 987 -24.10 -31.89 43.73
C THR A 987 -22.88 -31.13 43.21
N GLY A 988 -21.73 -31.80 43.16
CA GLY A 988 -20.45 -31.25 42.72
C GLY A 988 -20.02 -31.73 41.33
N GLU A 989 -18.84 -31.23 40.96
CA GLU A 989 -17.93 -31.68 39.88
C GLU A 989 -18.39 -31.47 38.43
N ASN A 990 -17.55 -31.22 37.43
CA ASN A 990 -16.24 -30.54 37.26
C ASN A 990 -16.04 -30.60 35.73
N ALA A 991 -15.58 -29.52 35.07
CA ALA A 991 -14.62 -29.53 33.94
C ALA A 991 -14.66 -28.24 33.09
N ASN A 992 -13.57 -27.46 33.22
CA ASN A 992 -12.70 -26.82 32.20
C ASN A 992 -13.31 -26.32 30.87
N GLY A 993 -13.03 -25.14 30.31
CA GLY A 993 -11.98 -24.10 30.45
C GLY A 993 -11.99 -23.33 29.10
N TRP A 994 -11.77 -22.02 28.99
CA TRP A 994 -10.47 -21.35 28.96
C TRP A 994 -10.63 -19.81 28.75
N SER A 995 -9.92 -19.02 29.59
CA SER A 995 -9.30 -17.65 29.49
C SER A 995 -9.93 -16.53 28.61
N SER A 996 -9.90 -15.22 28.95
CA SER A 996 -8.86 -14.34 29.53
C SER A 996 -9.52 -13.07 30.12
N ARG A 997 -9.21 -12.51 31.30
CA ARG A 997 -7.98 -11.90 31.88
C ARG A 997 -7.97 -10.35 31.81
N GLU A 998 -8.44 -9.72 32.90
CA GLU A 998 -7.98 -8.45 33.51
C GLU A 998 -8.79 -8.29 34.82
N GLY A 999 -8.34 -7.81 35.98
CA GLY A 999 -7.18 -7.06 36.43
C GLY A 999 -7.59 -6.56 37.83
N SER A 1000 -6.96 -7.09 38.88
CA SER A 1000 -7.36 -7.01 40.29
C SER A 1000 -7.51 -5.59 40.87
N ARG A 1001 -8.52 -5.38 41.73
CA ARG A 1001 -8.38 -4.55 42.95
C ARG A 1001 -9.43 -4.91 44.02
N ALA A 1002 -9.00 -4.78 45.26
CA ALA A 1002 -9.49 -5.47 46.45
C ALA A 1002 -10.83 -4.97 46.99
N ARG A 1003 -11.57 -5.89 47.63
CA ARG A 1003 -12.72 -5.65 48.49
C ARG A 1003 -12.28 -5.03 49.82
N GLU A 1004 -13.01 -4.01 50.26
CA GLU A 1004 -13.26 -3.74 51.68
C GLU A 1004 -14.76 -3.87 51.93
N ASP A 1005 -15.11 -4.74 52.88
CA ASP A 1005 -16.47 -4.93 53.39
C ASP A 1005 -16.86 -3.75 54.31
N GLY A 1006 -18.03 -3.15 54.05
CA GLY A 1006 -18.66 -2.14 54.91
C GLY A 1006 -20.20 -2.19 54.77
N PRO A 1007 -20.98 -1.96 55.85
CA PRO A 1007 -22.39 -2.37 55.95
C PRO A 1007 -23.41 -1.36 55.37
N ASP A 1008 -24.58 -1.89 55.00
CA ASP A 1008 -25.89 -1.23 54.83
C ASP A 1008 -26.05 -0.07 53.83
N VAL A 1009 -26.11 -0.44 52.54
CA VAL A 1009 -26.58 0.41 51.43
C VAL A 1009 -28.10 0.69 51.51
N SER A 1010 -28.88 -0.11 52.25
CA SER A 1010 -30.33 0.04 52.40
C SER A 1010 -30.75 1.25 53.25
N VAL A 1011 -29.92 1.66 54.21
CA VAL A 1011 -30.18 2.80 55.11
C VAL A 1011 -29.83 4.14 54.43
N GLN A 1012 -28.92 4.12 53.46
CA GLN A 1012 -28.59 5.30 52.65
C GLN A 1012 -29.65 5.56 51.58
N ALA A 1013 -30.23 4.52 50.99
CA ALA A 1013 -31.31 4.63 50.00
C ALA A 1013 -32.59 5.26 50.58
N SER A 1014 -32.95 4.96 51.83
CA SER A 1014 -34.13 5.54 52.49
C SER A 1014 -33.98 7.03 52.84
N ARG A 1015 -32.76 7.50 53.13
CA ARG A 1015 -32.48 8.93 53.36
C ARG A 1015 -32.47 9.76 52.07
N VAL A 1016 -32.06 9.18 50.94
CA VAL A 1016 -32.13 9.82 49.62
C VAL A 1016 -33.59 9.95 49.14
N LEU A 1017 -34.46 9.00 49.47
CA LEU A 1017 -35.90 9.08 49.22
C LEU A 1017 -36.60 10.22 49.98
N GLN A 1018 -36.23 10.47 51.25
CA GLN A 1018 -36.77 11.62 51.99
C GLN A 1018 -36.29 12.97 51.44
N ALA A 1019 -35.08 13.04 50.88
CA ALA A 1019 -34.57 14.25 50.22
C ALA A 1019 -35.19 14.46 48.82
N GLY A 1020 -35.50 13.38 48.08
CA GLY A 1020 -36.10 13.43 46.75
C GLY A 1020 -37.57 13.84 46.72
N ILE A 1021 -38.31 13.69 47.82
CA ILE A 1021 -39.72 14.12 47.93
C ILE A 1021 -39.84 15.65 48.12
N GLY A 1022 -38.81 16.32 48.64
CA GLY A 1022 -38.80 17.77 48.81
C GLY A 1022 -38.80 18.57 47.49
N TRP A 1023 -38.32 17.98 46.40
CA TRP A 1023 -38.34 18.59 45.06
C TRP A 1023 -39.71 18.49 44.37
N LEU A 1024 -40.64 17.70 44.91
CA LEU A 1024 -41.94 17.42 44.29
C LEU A 1024 -43.06 18.38 44.72
N LEU A 1025 -42.79 19.28 45.66
CA LEU A 1025 -43.69 20.34 46.13
C LEU A 1025 -42.98 21.67 45.92
N GLY A 1026 -43.24 22.33 44.79
CA GLY A 1026 -42.69 23.64 44.48
C GLY A 1026 -42.96 24.65 45.60
N GLY A 1027 -41.88 25.14 46.21
CA GLY A 1027 -41.87 26.36 47.01
C GLY A 1027 -41.33 27.49 46.14
N ASP A 1028 -42.22 28.40 45.74
CA ASP A 1028 -41.82 29.76 45.40
C ASP A 1028 -41.28 30.40 46.68
N ASP A 1029 -40.05 30.91 46.67
CA ASP A 1029 -39.60 31.92 47.62
C ASP A 1029 -38.70 32.92 46.91
N ASP A 1030 -39.14 34.18 46.95
CA ASP A 1030 -38.48 35.39 46.50
C ASP A 1030 -37.06 35.57 47.08
N ALA A 1031 -36.08 35.84 46.22
CA ALA A 1031 -35.00 36.83 46.40
C ALA A 1031 -34.15 36.97 45.13
#